data_AF-A0A4P5ZCR3-F1
#
_entry.id   AF-A0A4P5ZCR3-F1
#
_cell.length_a   1.000
_cell.length_b   1.000
_cell.length_c   1.000
_cell.angle_alpha   90.00
_cell.angle_beta   90.00
_cell.angle_gamma   90.00
#
_symmetry.space_group_name_H-M   'P 1'
#
loop_
_entity.id
_entity.type
_entity.pdbx_description
1 polymer ?
#
loop_
_entity_poly.entity_id
_entity_poly.type
_entity_poly.pdbx_seq_one_letter_code
_entity_poly.pdbx_strand_id
1 'polypeptide(L)'
;MNDLNKFSKELDKLGDKLGKLANKPDKFFKKLDKLFDKDAYLKLNPDVKLAVEANLITPEEHFLLYGIYENREFSHLFSVREYLKLNVDFKFVAQQQGLSVAEHFIDFGQSENRPWNPLFNIQEYLKLNPDVEQKVKDGLTNASEHFLEFGIDETRKFSFVFKLKDYLTLNPDVAVQAQEGLINPILHFFNVGQFEGRECNKSFLNVKYYLEANPDIKLAVQSGQISAIAHFLEFGLGENRPFNPNISVTKILQQFKVSSLSVISIEQIKQFIEVSLSAPVPTPTVEPTPAPTATPAPTVEPTPAPTATPAPVPTPAPTPVPTPVPTPVPTPIPTPIPTPEPTTELPPELFNLDYIKVTYGVELKAGLKVEDLSTITDIEIINFINQNGLELGINTSTYVDIKSYLESYSQQLLSFYQVASVSNLTFVQILNYISGEGLEAGNSPSVLIDFNFVKKNHGKKLEKFLEKTLDKITNKDILKYLDKEGVKGGDQLSGSIDFNYIRSTYNVELVAKFGVSLELISNQQIFAFINSKEGSEVITHPSPTVDINFVKVVYAKEIAAYFKISVEQVLALPNFQILLFINNVPPEQKIDTSWTVSSNYLEVVYGKELVAGLGKNPSVKQILNFIEEQGIKNGNTVSPFLGLDYVKQLNLDKIVEKYNITKTNEIGSDNILESINVDYLIDVKYSRVKYATQLAAYFKISEEEVANLTDEKIKVYILGIGKDLGLTGNPIDFKKVEKLLEKELKGFFKVKDVKDLTDGQINGFLSGEGKKLGLLKQISEVVDVEYYKEIYGKVLTAEFGADIKAENIIDFLFGDKSPVIDVKFCLDKYTDELTQYADILGKNIQKLTLDDLKKYFFSNEKFDEAKSLVTFDLTAFSTQYSSQLIAFYNVTAVTEITQAQIYQFVTEEASKLNLNLSEFISADGLAFYKKEYAEKIAVQYDVDVSVVQELNPNVLLDIVLGGWSNDIDSDYFRFKFTGDVQATFGVDAIAKVTDLQILQYLHDQKTVDVKTINWFDTSEYVKKYGKELEAALKDSYHVKDISELSSQQIIKFAFSPEAKAFSTEGLIDLGYITDTFGAAIVSGDQVTEKWISQYIGVDAGYVEFQLSGLIQAGTVTLDKVNQVLGTTVTSVDLLSKKQLIDLINNSEFKTALGAGVEIKLSQDTPNLDYIKATFAPALAEVLGVNIASLTGDISKVVSNDKVLTYLVENKAAEIAAFAKVTEAEVTPELAKQWLTKSSRFLEF
;
A
#
# COMPACT_ATOMS: atom_id res chain seq x y z
N MET A 1 -18.62 6.49 -42.83
CA MET A 1 -19.74 7.46 -42.71
C MET A 1 -21.07 6.77 -42.36
N ASN A 2 -21.16 5.44 -42.39
CA ASN A 2 -22.41 4.71 -42.11
C ASN A 2 -22.56 4.35 -40.62
N ASP A 3 -21.46 4.36 -39.87
CA ASP A 3 -21.27 3.58 -38.64
C ASP A 3 -21.76 4.33 -37.39
N LEU A 4 -21.68 5.67 -37.44
CA LEU A 4 -22.16 6.67 -36.45
C LEU A 4 -23.64 6.52 -36.00
N ASN A 5 -24.37 5.58 -36.59
CA ASN A 5 -25.81 5.37 -36.43
C ASN A 5 -26.17 4.12 -35.61
N LYS A 6 -25.23 3.24 -35.26
CA LYS A 6 -25.58 1.91 -34.74
C LYS A 6 -26.15 1.96 -33.33
N PHE A 7 -25.34 2.32 -32.33
CA PHE A 7 -25.80 2.39 -30.94
C PHE A 7 -26.93 3.40 -30.69
N SER A 8 -26.93 4.54 -31.40
CA SER A 8 -28.04 5.50 -31.33
C SER A 8 -29.37 4.88 -31.81
N LYS A 9 -29.38 4.07 -32.88
CA LYS A 9 -30.61 3.42 -33.37
C LYS A 9 -31.05 2.22 -32.55
N GLU A 10 -30.13 1.53 -31.86
CA GLU A 10 -30.53 0.52 -30.87
C GLU A 10 -31.14 1.20 -29.64
N LEU A 11 -30.62 2.37 -29.21
CA LEU A 11 -31.22 3.18 -28.16
C LEU A 11 -32.63 3.70 -28.54
N ASP A 12 -32.82 4.18 -29.78
CA ASP A 12 -34.11 4.61 -30.31
C ASP A 12 -35.20 3.51 -30.25
N LYS A 13 -34.81 2.22 -30.39
CA LYS A 13 -35.74 1.08 -30.26
C LYS A 13 -36.13 0.78 -28.81
N LEU A 14 -35.26 1.11 -27.85
CA LEU A 14 -35.45 0.78 -26.44
C LEU A 14 -36.38 1.76 -25.71
N GLY A 15 -36.54 2.97 -26.23
CA GLY A 15 -37.54 3.96 -25.79
C GLY A 15 -37.36 4.47 -24.36
N ASP A 16 -38.45 4.88 -23.72
CA ASP A 16 -38.51 5.60 -22.42
C ASP A 16 -37.90 4.87 -21.19
N LYS A 17 -37.24 3.72 -21.39
CA LYS A 17 -36.71 2.85 -20.33
C LYS A 17 -35.28 3.19 -19.86
N LEU A 18 -34.52 4.01 -20.60
CA LEU A 18 -33.09 4.26 -20.35
C LEU A 18 -32.76 5.69 -19.89
N GLY A 19 -33.27 6.06 -18.70
CA GLY A 19 -33.11 7.40 -18.13
C GLY A 19 -31.67 7.88 -17.81
N LYS A 20 -30.64 7.02 -17.90
CA LYS A 20 -29.23 7.41 -17.73
C LYS A 20 -28.51 7.76 -19.04
N LEU A 21 -28.64 6.93 -20.09
CA LEU A 21 -27.93 7.12 -21.35
C LEU A 21 -28.63 8.08 -22.32
N ALA A 22 -29.95 8.27 -22.22
CA ALA A 22 -30.73 9.08 -23.15
C ALA A 22 -30.29 10.56 -23.28
N ASN A 23 -29.58 11.09 -22.27
CA ASN A 23 -29.07 12.46 -22.26
C ASN A 23 -27.58 12.59 -22.66
N LYS A 24 -26.91 11.50 -23.06
CA LYS A 24 -25.51 11.54 -23.54
C LYS A 24 -25.45 12.13 -24.96
N PRO A 25 -24.48 13.01 -25.28
CA PRO A 25 -24.38 13.62 -26.60
C PRO A 25 -23.87 12.63 -27.65
N ASP A 26 -24.14 12.85 -28.95
CA ASP A 26 -23.69 11.99 -30.07
C ASP A 26 -22.19 11.63 -30.02
N LYS A 27 -21.34 12.55 -29.54
CA LYS A 27 -19.89 12.33 -29.37
C LYS A 27 -19.58 11.18 -28.40
N PHE A 28 -20.39 10.99 -27.36
CA PHE A 28 -20.32 9.85 -26.44
C PHE A 28 -20.55 8.54 -27.19
N PHE A 29 -21.67 8.43 -27.92
CA PHE A 29 -22.01 7.22 -28.66
C PHE A 29 -21.03 6.94 -29.81
N LYS A 30 -20.50 7.97 -30.48
CA LYS A 30 -19.41 7.84 -31.47
C LYS A 30 -18.14 7.26 -30.86
N LYS A 31 -17.78 7.66 -29.63
CA LYS A 31 -16.65 7.07 -28.89
C LYS A 31 -16.96 5.64 -28.45
N LEU A 32 -18.15 5.39 -27.90
CA LEU A 32 -18.57 4.08 -27.42
C LEU A 32 -18.64 3.04 -28.54
N ASP A 33 -19.18 3.40 -29.71
CA ASP A 33 -19.23 2.56 -30.93
C ASP A 33 -17.81 2.18 -31.41
N LYS A 34 -16.85 3.10 -31.31
CA LYS A 34 -15.45 2.84 -31.68
C LYS A 34 -14.64 2.08 -30.61
N LEU A 35 -15.17 1.98 -29.38
CA LEU A 35 -14.62 1.09 -28.36
C LEU A 35 -15.25 -0.29 -28.42
N PHE A 36 -16.57 -0.40 -28.61
CA PHE A 36 -17.29 -1.68 -28.55
C PHE A 36 -16.97 -2.60 -29.71
N ASP A 37 -16.43 -3.77 -29.40
CA ASP A 37 -16.27 -4.87 -30.34
C ASP A 37 -17.31 -5.94 -30.01
N LYS A 38 -18.22 -6.19 -30.97
CA LYS A 38 -19.33 -7.12 -30.80
C LYS A 38 -18.87 -8.56 -30.59
N ASP A 39 -17.86 -8.98 -31.34
CA ASP A 39 -17.40 -10.36 -31.34
C ASP A 39 -16.50 -10.60 -30.12
N ALA A 40 -15.75 -9.58 -29.68
CA ALA A 40 -15.12 -9.57 -28.36
C ALA A 40 -16.16 -9.63 -27.23
N TYR A 41 -17.22 -8.80 -27.24
CA TYR A 41 -18.25 -8.80 -26.19
C TYR A 41 -18.93 -10.17 -26.06
N LEU A 42 -19.26 -10.83 -27.17
CA LEU A 42 -19.81 -12.18 -27.20
C LEU A 42 -18.81 -13.28 -26.80
N LYS A 43 -17.53 -13.12 -27.10
CA LYS A 43 -16.46 -14.04 -26.71
C LYS A 43 -16.12 -13.94 -25.22
N LEU A 44 -16.20 -12.73 -24.66
CA LEU A 44 -15.86 -12.41 -23.28
C LEU A 44 -17.05 -12.59 -22.31
N ASN A 45 -18.28 -12.67 -22.81
CA ASN A 45 -19.50 -12.89 -22.01
C ASN A 45 -20.32 -14.09 -22.55
N PRO A 46 -19.94 -15.34 -22.22
CA PRO A 46 -20.59 -16.53 -22.77
C PRO A 46 -22.07 -16.69 -22.38
N ASP A 47 -22.48 -16.12 -21.24
CA ASP A 47 -23.88 -16.06 -20.80
C ASP A 47 -24.72 -15.15 -21.71
N VAL A 48 -24.19 -13.98 -22.07
CA VAL A 48 -24.81 -13.06 -23.04
C VAL A 48 -24.87 -13.71 -24.42
N LYS A 49 -23.82 -14.44 -24.81
CA LYS A 49 -23.81 -15.22 -26.05
C LYS A 49 -24.94 -16.26 -26.09
N LEU A 50 -25.16 -17.00 -25.00
CA LEU A 50 -26.27 -17.96 -24.92
C LEU A 50 -27.65 -17.27 -25.00
N ALA A 51 -27.82 -16.09 -24.38
CA ALA A 51 -29.06 -15.31 -24.48
C ALA A 51 -29.31 -14.78 -25.92
N VAL A 52 -28.24 -14.44 -26.63
CA VAL A 52 -28.27 -13.97 -28.03
C VAL A 52 -28.53 -15.13 -29.00
N GLU A 53 -27.89 -16.28 -28.80
CA GLU A 53 -28.15 -17.51 -29.58
C GLU A 53 -29.58 -18.04 -29.34
N ALA A 54 -30.15 -17.82 -28.15
CA ALA A 54 -31.56 -18.05 -27.85
C ALA A 54 -32.52 -16.98 -28.43
N ASN A 55 -32.02 -15.95 -29.13
CA ASN A 55 -32.78 -14.83 -29.69
C ASN A 55 -33.61 -14.04 -28.66
N LEU A 56 -33.14 -13.93 -27.41
CA LEU A 56 -33.82 -13.21 -26.34
C LEU A 56 -33.48 -11.70 -26.31
N ILE A 57 -32.30 -11.34 -26.79
CA ILE A 57 -31.74 -9.98 -26.81
C ILE A 57 -30.60 -9.92 -27.84
N THR A 58 -30.27 -8.74 -28.39
CA THR A 58 -29.02 -8.57 -29.16
C THR A 58 -27.83 -8.22 -28.25
N PRO A 59 -26.56 -8.45 -28.69
CA PRO A 59 -25.38 -8.06 -27.92
C PRO A 59 -25.33 -6.56 -27.61
N GLU A 60 -25.73 -5.75 -28.59
CA GLU A 60 -25.77 -4.30 -28.50
C GLU A 60 -26.84 -3.80 -27.51
N GLU A 61 -28.06 -4.38 -27.51
CA GLU A 61 -29.09 -4.09 -26.51
C GLU A 61 -28.68 -4.55 -25.10
N HIS A 62 -28.10 -5.76 -24.96
CA HIS A 62 -27.65 -6.27 -23.67
C HIS A 62 -26.54 -5.39 -23.08
N PHE A 63 -25.61 -4.92 -23.90
CA PHE A 63 -24.56 -4.01 -23.47
C PHE A 63 -25.12 -2.67 -22.96
N LEU A 64 -26.03 -2.04 -23.71
CA LEU A 64 -26.64 -0.75 -23.32
C LEU A 64 -27.56 -0.86 -22.08
N LEU A 65 -28.31 -1.95 -21.93
CA LEU A 65 -29.25 -2.14 -20.82
C LEU A 65 -28.55 -2.60 -19.53
N TYR A 66 -27.58 -3.50 -19.64
CA TYR A 66 -27.00 -4.21 -18.50
C TYR A 66 -25.47 -4.14 -18.49
N GLY A 67 -24.82 -4.58 -19.58
CA GLY A 67 -23.39 -4.85 -19.59
C GLY A 67 -22.48 -3.66 -19.28
N ILE A 68 -22.88 -2.45 -19.67
CA ILE A 68 -22.16 -1.21 -19.37
C ILE A 68 -22.19 -0.91 -17.86
N TYR A 69 -23.33 -1.07 -17.20
CA TYR A 69 -23.50 -0.81 -15.75
C TYR A 69 -23.02 -1.97 -14.86
N GLU A 70 -23.08 -3.20 -15.37
CA GLU A 70 -22.44 -4.38 -14.78
C GLU A 70 -20.90 -4.37 -14.93
N ASN A 71 -20.34 -3.39 -15.65
CA ASN A 71 -18.90 -3.26 -15.91
C ASN A 71 -18.29 -4.53 -16.55
N ARG A 72 -19.04 -5.14 -17.48
CA ARG A 72 -18.59 -6.28 -18.29
C ARG A 72 -17.57 -5.85 -19.33
N GLU A 73 -16.66 -6.75 -19.69
CA GLU A 73 -15.69 -6.51 -20.76
C GLU A 73 -16.34 -6.50 -22.13
N PHE A 74 -16.03 -5.48 -22.94
CA PHE A 74 -16.70 -5.20 -24.21
C PHE A 74 -15.77 -4.83 -25.37
N SER A 75 -14.45 -4.96 -25.18
CA SER A 75 -13.47 -4.64 -26.21
C SER A 75 -12.10 -5.27 -25.93
N HIS A 76 -11.30 -5.42 -26.99
CA HIS A 76 -9.84 -5.63 -26.90
C HIS A 76 -9.05 -4.31 -27.06
N LEU A 77 -9.70 -3.20 -27.44
CA LEU A 77 -9.12 -1.85 -27.47
C LEU A 77 -9.24 -1.15 -26.11
N PHE A 78 -10.33 -1.35 -25.38
CA PHE A 78 -10.54 -0.80 -24.03
C PHE A 78 -11.01 -1.90 -23.07
N SER A 79 -10.15 -2.30 -22.13
CA SER A 79 -10.55 -3.22 -21.05
C SER A 79 -11.03 -2.42 -19.84
N VAL A 80 -12.23 -2.76 -19.38
CA VAL A 80 -12.85 -2.24 -18.16
C VAL A 80 -12.03 -2.61 -16.93
N ARG A 81 -11.49 -3.83 -16.93
CA ARG A 81 -10.71 -4.38 -15.83
C ARG A 81 -9.31 -3.75 -15.77
N GLU A 82 -8.67 -3.56 -16.92
CA GLU A 82 -7.38 -2.85 -17.03
C GLU A 82 -7.54 -1.38 -16.62
N TYR A 83 -8.60 -0.70 -17.05
CA TYR A 83 -8.87 0.67 -16.63
C TYR A 83 -9.04 0.79 -15.11
N LEU A 84 -9.69 -0.18 -14.44
CA LEU A 84 -9.81 -0.21 -12.98
C LEU A 84 -8.48 -0.54 -12.27
N LYS A 85 -7.67 -1.45 -12.82
CA LYS A 85 -6.30 -1.78 -12.36
C LYS A 85 -5.38 -0.56 -12.40
N LEU A 86 -5.49 0.23 -13.47
CA LEU A 86 -4.71 1.45 -13.71
C LEU A 86 -5.22 2.69 -12.93
N ASN A 87 -6.46 2.66 -12.42
CA ASN A 87 -7.12 3.81 -11.78
C ASN A 87 -7.82 3.40 -10.48
N VAL A 88 -7.03 2.92 -9.51
CA VAL A 88 -7.55 2.36 -8.24
C VAL A 88 -8.29 3.38 -7.36
N ASP A 89 -7.99 4.67 -7.51
CA ASP A 89 -8.66 5.78 -6.83
C ASP A 89 -10.13 5.91 -7.26
N PHE A 90 -10.41 5.72 -8.56
CA PHE A 90 -11.75 5.77 -9.12
C PHE A 90 -12.66 4.66 -8.57
N LYS A 91 -12.12 3.53 -8.08
CA LYS A 91 -12.90 2.39 -7.58
C LYS A 91 -13.87 2.76 -6.44
N PHE A 92 -13.48 3.70 -5.56
CA PHE A 92 -14.35 4.21 -4.49
C PHE A 92 -15.34 5.27 -5.00
N VAL A 93 -14.91 6.13 -5.92
CA VAL A 93 -15.72 7.24 -6.46
C VAL A 93 -16.85 6.73 -7.36
N ALA A 94 -16.58 5.73 -8.20
CA ALA A 94 -17.56 5.11 -9.10
C ALA A 94 -18.80 4.60 -8.35
N GLN A 95 -18.58 3.95 -7.20
CA GLN A 95 -19.64 3.37 -6.38
C GLN A 95 -20.50 4.43 -5.70
N GLN A 96 -19.93 5.59 -5.34
CA GLN A 96 -20.67 6.70 -4.73
C GLN A 96 -21.43 7.54 -5.78
N GLN A 97 -20.95 7.61 -7.03
CA GLN A 97 -21.56 8.42 -8.10
C GLN A 97 -22.46 7.62 -9.07
N GLY A 98 -22.44 6.29 -9.00
CA GLY A 98 -23.32 5.41 -9.80
C GLY A 98 -23.04 5.42 -11.30
N LEU A 99 -21.78 5.73 -11.68
CA LEU A 99 -21.27 5.71 -13.06
C LEU A 99 -20.61 4.37 -13.39
N SER A 100 -20.72 3.94 -14.65
CA SER A 100 -19.90 2.83 -15.18
C SER A 100 -18.46 3.28 -15.48
N VAL A 101 -17.57 2.31 -15.59
CA VAL A 101 -16.18 2.50 -16.03
C VAL A 101 -16.12 3.07 -17.45
N ALA A 102 -17.01 2.63 -18.35
CA ALA A 102 -17.08 3.11 -19.72
C ALA A 102 -17.52 4.59 -19.79
N GLU A 103 -18.56 4.97 -19.04
CA GLU A 103 -18.97 6.38 -18.93
C GLU A 103 -17.83 7.24 -18.37
N HIS A 104 -17.21 6.81 -17.26
CA HIS A 104 -16.13 7.57 -16.65
C HIS A 104 -14.93 7.75 -17.58
N PHE A 105 -14.51 6.72 -18.33
CA PHE A 105 -13.42 6.87 -19.29
C PHE A 105 -13.75 7.86 -20.42
N ILE A 106 -14.95 7.77 -20.99
CA ILE A 106 -15.37 8.60 -22.14
C ILE A 106 -15.57 10.07 -21.73
N ASP A 107 -16.16 10.31 -20.55
CA ASP A 107 -16.54 11.64 -20.09
C ASP A 107 -15.42 12.37 -19.32
N PHE A 108 -14.57 11.64 -18.57
CA PHE A 108 -13.55 12.23 -17.68
C PHE A 108 -12.14 11.68 -17.91
N GLY A 109 -11.98 10.36 -17.99
CA GLY A 109 -10.68 9.69 -18.00
C GLY A 109 -9.74 10.09 -19.14
N GLN A 110 -10.30 10.36 -20.33
CA GLN A 110 -9.54 10.88 -21.48
C GLN A 110 -8.97 12.29 -21.19
N SER A 111 -9.77 13.20 -20.62
CA SER A 111 -9.33 14.55 -20.24
C SER A 111 -8.40 14.58 -19.03
N GLU A 112 -8.57 13.66 -18.08
CA GLU A 112 -7.66 13.47 -16.94
C GLU A 112 -6.33 12.80 -17.35
N ASN A 113 -6.17 12.45 -18.63
CA ASN A 113 -5.01 11.72 -19.19
C ASN A 113 -4.73 10.40 -18.44
N ARG A 114 -5.77 9.75 -17.93
CA ARG A 114 -5.66 8.48 -17.21
C ARG A 114 -5.16 7.38 -18.15
N PRO A 115 -4.22 6.52 -17.70
CA PRO A 115 -3.82 5.33 -18.46
C PRO A 115 -5.01 4.36 -18.57
N TRP A 116 -5.22 3.80 -19.77
CA TRP A 116 -6.43 3.03 -20.13
C TRP A 116 -6.18 1.82 -21.04
N ASN A 117 -5.05 1.79 -21.75
CA ASN A 117 -4.57 0.64 -22.49
C ASN A 117 -3.03 0.66 -22.48
N PRO A 118 -2.34 -0.37 -21.98
CA PRO A 118 -0.88 -0.36 -21.87
C PRO A 118 -0.10 -0.31 -23.19
N LEU A 119 -0.73 -0.67 -24.31
CA LEU A 119 -0.17 -0.51 -25.67
C LEU A 119 -0.19 0.96 -26.13
N PHE A 120 -0.91 1.82 -25.42
CA PHE A 120 -1.10 3.23 -25.72
C PHE A 120 -0.57 4.11 -24.58
N ASN A 121 0.73 4.36 -24.59
CA ASN A 121 1.32 5.34 -23.69
C ASN A 121 1.06 6.77 -24.22
N ILE A 122 0.39 7.59 -23.41
CA ILE A 122 0.02 8.98 -23.76
C ILE A 122 1.23 9.84 -24.13
N GLN A 123 2.31 9.78 -23.35
CA GLN A 123 3.51 10.59 -23.57
C GLN A 123 4.29 10.11 -24.82
N GLU A 124 4.25 8.81 -25.09
CA GLU A 124 4.81 8.19 -26.30
C GLU A 124 4.06 8.61 -27.56
N TYR A 125 2.73 8.60 -27.55
CA TYR A 125 1.91 9.02 -28.69
C TYR A 125 2.14 10.49 -29.08
N LEU A 126 2.22 11.38 -28.08
CA LEU A 126 2.49 12.80 -28.33
C LEU A 126 3.92 12.99 -28.88
N LYS A 127 4.93 12.39 -28.26
CA LYS A 127 6.32 12.42 -28.74
C LYS A 127 6.50 11.84 -30.15
N LEU A 128 5.66 10.90 -30.56
CA LEU A 128 5.64 10.31 -31.91
C LEU A 128 4.91 11.15 -32.96
N ASN A 129 4.04 12.07 -32.54
CA ASN A 129 3.25 12.94 -33.41
C ASN A 129 3.28 14.38 -32.86
N PRO A 130 4.38 15.15 -33.09
CA PRO A 130 4.51 16.50 -32.53
C PRO A 130 3.42 17.50 -32.96
N ASP A 131 2.70 17.25 -34.07
CA ASP A 131 1.52 18.01 -34.46
C ASP A 131 0.31 17.74 -33.55
N VAL A 132 0.22 16.54 -32.97
CA VAL A 132 -0.75 16.18 -31.93
C VAL A 132 -0.28 16.68 -30.56
N GLU A 133 1.01 16.58 -30.25
CA GLU A 133 1.60 17.21 -29.05
C GLU A 133 1.30 18.72 -29.03
N GLN A 134 1.42 19.41 -30.18
CA GLN A 134 1.06 20.82 -30.29
C GLN A 134 -0.45 21.05 -30.09
N LYS A 135 -1.34 20.28 -30.76
CA LYS A 135 -2.80 20.38 -30.53
C LYS A 135 -3.20 20.17 -29.07
N VAL A 136 -2.52 19.29 -28.33
CA VAL A 136 -2.75 19.06 -26.89
C VAL A 136 -2.23 20.22 -26.05
N LYS A 137 -1.05 20.78 -26.36
CA LYS A 137 -0.53 22.01 -25.73
C LYS A 137 -1.40 23.23 -26.02
N ASP A 138 -2.05 23.28 -27.18
CA ASP A 138 -3.00 24.31 -27.59
C ASP A 138 -4.41 24.10 -26.98
N GLY A 139 -4.64 23.01 -26.22
CA GLY A 139 -5.92 22.70 -25.58
C GLY A 139 -7.03 22.23 -26.53
N LEU A 140 -6.70 21.87 -27.77
CA LEU A 140 -7.68 21.54 -28.82
C LEU A 140 -8.17 20.08 -28.79
N THR A 141 -7.49 19.22 -28.03
CA THR A 141 -7.82 17.80 -27.81
C THR A 141 -6.96 17.24 -26.67
N ASN A 142 -7.17 15.99 -26.25
CA ASN A 142 -6.22 15.22 -25.45
C ASN A 142 -5.64 14.03 -26.25
N ALA A 143 -4.59 13.39 -25.73
CA ALA A 143 -3.88 12.31 -26.44
C ALA A 143 -4.78 11.10 -26.77
N SER A 144 -5.53 10.62 -25.78
CA SER A 144 -6.40 9.45 -25.88
C SER A 144 -7.58 9.70 -26.83
N GLU A 145 -8.20 10.86 -26.72
CA GLU A 145 -9.26 11.32 -27.62
C GLU A 145 -8.76 11.48 -29.06
N HIS A 146 -7.62 12.14 -29.27
CA HIS A 146 -7.10 12.28 -30.63
C HIS A 146 -6.72 10.92 -31.23
N PHE A 147 -6.18 9.99 -30.44
CA PHE A 147 -5.89 8.64 -30.94
C PHE A 147 -7.15 7.87 -31.34
N LEU A 148 -8.16 7.84 -30.47
CA LEU A 148 -9.42 7.16 -30.73
C LEU A 148 -10.18 7.81 -31.90
N GLU A 149 -10.38 9.13 -31.89
CA GLU A 149 -11.18 9.81 -32.91
C GLU A 149 -10.48 9.95 -34.27
N PHE A 150 -9.15 10.11 -34.31
CA PHE A 150 -8.40 10.38 -35.54
C PHE A 150 -7.19 9.46 -35.73
N GLY A 151 -6.38 9.24 -34.70
CA GLY A 151 -5.06 8.61 -34.81
C GLY A 151 -5.08 7.18 -35.36
N ILE A 152 -6.10 6.40 -35.01
CA ILE A 152 -6.34 5.06 -35.55
C ILE A 152 -6.64 5.10 -37.06
N ASP A 153 -7.39 6.11 -37.54
CA ASP A 153 -7.86 6.19 -38.94
C ASP A 153 -6.86 6.93 -39.83
N GLU A 154 -6.19 7.95 -39.31
CA GLU A 154 -5.02 8.62 -39.89
C GLU A 154 -3.75 7.74 -39.86
N THR A 155 -3.83 6.52 -39.32
CA THR A 155 -2.73 5.54 -39.24
C THR A 155 -1.48 6.05 -38.50
N ARG A 156 -1.69 6.86 -37.46
CA ARG A 156 -0.63 7.51 -36.68
C ARG A 156 0.22 6.51 -35.90
N LYS A 157 1.48 6.89 -35.64
CA LYS A 157 2.40 6.11 -34.81
C LYS A 157 2.00 6.27 -33.35
N PHE A 158 1.44 5.24 -32.72
CA PHE A 158 1.06 5.29 -31.30
C PHE A 158 2.09 4.66 -30.35
N SER A 159 3.02 3.88 -30.89
CA SER A 159 4.18 3.38 -30.14
C SER A 159 5.43 3.26 -31.01
N PHE A 160 6.62 3.36 -30.42
CA PHE A 160 7.92 3.02 -31.01
C PHE A 160 8.02 1.52 -31.32
N VAL A 161 7.22 0.71 -30.61
CA VAL A 161 7.09 -0.74 -30.74
C VAL A 161 6.28 -1.11 -31.99
N PHE A 162 5.16 -0.43 -32.24
CA PHE A 162 4.35 -0.65 -33.44
C PHE A 162 4.75 0.29 -34.59
N LYS A 163 5.46 -0.24 -35.60
CA LYS A 163 5.72 0.47 -36.85
C LYS A 163 4.80 -0.07 -37.94
N LEU A 164 3.69 0.62 -38.21
CA LEU A 164 2.71 0.20 -39.24
C LEU A 164 3.34 -0.23 -40.58
N LYS A 165 4.31 0.53 -41.09
CA LYS A 165 4.99 0.18 -42.36
C LYS A 165 5.72 -1.16 -42.28
N ASP A 166 6.28 -1.51 -41.13
CA ASP A 166 6.89 -2.82 -40.90
C ASP A 166 5.82 -3.89 -40.70
N TYR A 167 4.79 -3.61 -39.90
CA TYR A 167 3.65 -4.50 -39.69
C TYR A 167 3.01 -4.96 -41.01
N LEU A 168 2.74 -4.03 -41.94
CA LEU A 168 2.24 -4.35 -43.27
C LEU A 168 3.27 -5.06 -44.16
N THR A 169 4.58 -4.76 -44.04
CA THR A 169 5.61 -5.49 -44.81
C THR A 169 5.71 -6.96 -44.37
N LEU A 170 5.53 -7.22 -43.08
CA LEU A 170 5.78 -8.53 -42.47
C LEU A 170 4.53 -9.42 -42.40
N ASN A 171 3.34 -8.85 -42.67
CA ASN A 171 2.06 -9.55 -42.72
C ASN A 171 1.36 -9.23 -44.07
N PRO A 172 1.74 -9.89 -45.18
CA PRO A 172 1.27 -9.52 -46.52
C PRO A 172 -0.24 -9.69 -46.73
N ASP A 173 -0.87 -10.62 -46.03
CA ASP A 173 -2.32 -10.84 -46.01
C ASP A 173 -3.08 -9.67 -45.39
N VAL A 174 -2.57 -9.14 -44.27
CA VAL A 174 -3.10 -7.92 -43.63
C VAL A 174 -2.84 -6.69 -44.51
N ALA A 175 -1.71 -6.65 -45.23
CA ALA A 175 -1.45 -5.60 -46.20
C ALA A 175 -2.39 -5.62 -47.41
N VAL A 176 -2.74 -6.80 -47.93
CA VAL A 176 -3.75 -6.95 -48.98
C VAL A 176 -5.12 -6.47 -48.47
N GLN A 177 -5.61 -6.99 -47.34
CA GLN A 177 -6.92 -6.60 -46.80
C GLN A 177 -6.99 -5.10 -46.44
N ALA A 178 -5.92 -4.51 -45.92
CA ALA A 178 -5.85 -3.08 -45.63
C ALA A 178 -5.76 -2.22 -46.91
N GLN A 179 -5.08 -2.70 -47.96
CA GLN A 179 -5.02 -2.03 -49.27
C GLN A 179 -6.33 -2.15 -50.06
N GLU A 180 -7.10 -3.22 -49.82
CA GLU A 180 -8.48 -3.40 -50.30
C GLU A 180 -9.52 -2.63 -49.44
N GLY A 181 -9.10 -2.04 -48.32
CA GLY A 181 -9.95 -1.25 -47.43
C GLY A 181 -10.91 -2.08 -46.55
N LEU A 182 -10.70 -3.39 -46.46
CA LEU A 182 -11.54 -4.33 -45.70
C LEU A 182 -11.30 -4.24 -44.18
N ILE A 183 -10.11 -3.81 -43.77
CA ILE A 183 -9.71 -3.67 -42.37
C ILE A 183 -8.94 -2.36 -42.15
N ASN A 184 -9.12 -1.72 -40.99
CA ASN A 184 -8.14 -0.76 -40.49
C ASN A 184 -6.97 -1.56 -39.88
N PRO A 185 -5.71 -1.38 -40.32
CA PRO A 185 -4.59 -2.21 -39.86
C PRO A 185 -4.15 -1.93 -38.42
N ILE A 186 -4.53 -0.79 -37.83
CA ILE A 186 -4.35 -0.51 -36.40
C ILE A 186 -5.45 -1.21 -35.57
N LEU A 187 -6.73 -1.13 -35.96
CA LEU A 187 -7.79 -1.89 -35.26
C LEU A 187 -7.59 -3.40 -35.41
N HIS A 188 -7.19 -3.88 -36.59
CA HIS A 188 -6.78 -5.28 -36.76
C HIS A 188 -5.62 -5.60 -35.83
N PHE A 189 -4.60 -4.73 -35.72
CA PHE A 189 -3.49 -4.96 -34.79
C PHE A 189 -3.96 -5.10 -33.34
N PHE A 190 -4.80 -4.19 -32.84
CA PHE A 190 -5.32 -4.22 -31.46
C PHE A 190 -6.25 -5.42 -31.19
N ASN A 191 -7.20 -5.71 -32.08
CA ASN A 191 -8.26 -6.68 -31.78
C ASN A 191 -7.90 -8.12 -32.20
N VAL A 192 -6.94 -8.29 -33.12
CA VAL A 192 -6.62 -9.60 -33.74
C VAL A 192 -5.10 -9.84 -33.81
N GLY A 193 -4.37 -9.01 -34.54
CA GLY A 193 -3.01 -9.26 -34.98
C GLY A 193 -1.98 -9.39 -33.86
N GLN A 194 -2.13 -8.66 -32.76
CA GLN A 194 -1.25 -8.81 -31.60
C GLN A 194 -1.44 -10.15 -30.86
N PHE A 195 -2.65 -10.73 -30.93
CA PHE A 195 -2.97 -12.05 -30.39
C PHE A 195 -2.66 -13.18 -31.39
N GLU A 196 -2.67 -12.90 -32.69
CA GLU A 196 -2.12 -13.79 -33.73
C GLU A 196 -0.56 -13.80 -33.76
N GLY A 197 0.12 -13.10 -32.84
CA GLY A 197 1.58 -13.06 -32.77
C GLY A 197 2.26 -12.37 -33.96
N ARG A 198 1.55 -11.43 -34.61
CA ARG A 198 2.02 -10.80 -35.85
C ARG A 198 3.11 -9.76 -35.65
N GLU A 199 4.10 -9.83 -36.53
CA GLU A 199 5.26 -8.95 -36.59
C GLU A 199 4.93 -7.47 -36.73
N CYS A 200 5.38 -6.60 -35.83
CA CYS A 200 5.08 -5.15 -35.86
C CYS A 200 6.29 -4.21 -36.06
N ASN A 201 7.52 -4.71 -36.05
CA ASN A 201 8.74 -3.89 -36.18
C ASN A 201 9.89 -4.72 -36.77
N LYS A 202 10.70 -4.16 -37.68
CA LYS A 202 11.91 -4.86 -38.17
C LYS A 202 13.14 -4.68 -37.28
N SER A 203 13.19 -3.60 -36.49
CA SER A 203 14.44 -3.13 -35.86
C SER A 203 14.33 -2.89 -34.35
N PHE A 204 13.12 -2.69 -33.84
CA PHE A 204 12.81 -2.78 -32.41
C PHE A 204 12.26 -4.19 -32.16
N LEU A 205 11.05 -4.32 -31.60
CA LEU A 205 10.33 -5.58 -31.39
C LEU A 205 10.08 -6.39 -32.66
N ASN A 206 10.89 -7.43 -32.86
CA ASN A 206 10.57 -8.53 -33.77
C ASN A 206 9.72 -9.54 -32.98
N VAL A 207 8.47 -9.77 -33.39
CA VAL A 207 7.42 -10.39 -32.55
C VAL A 207 7.46 -11.91 -32.61
N LYS A 208 7.64 -12.53 -33.79
CA LYS A 208 7.87 -13.98 -33.86
C LYS A 208 9.12 -14.32 -33.10
N TYR A 209 10.16 -13.53 -33.28
CA TYR A 209 11.39 -13.69 -32.53
C TYR A 209 11.21 -13.50 -31.02
N TYR A 210 10.39 -12.51 -30.59
CA TYR A 210 9.94 -12.39 -29.20
C TYR A 210 9.38 -13.72 -28.73
N LEU A 211 8.39 -14.27 -29.43
CA LEU A 211 7.69 -15.52 -29.13
C LEU A 211 8.53 -16.81 -29.36
N GLU A 212 9.57 -16.76 -30.19
CA GLU A 212 10.38 -17.90 -30.59
C GLU A 212 11.37 -18.23 -29.50
N ALA A 213 12.13 -17.23 -29.09
CA ALA A 213 12.98 -17.37 -27.94
C ALA A 213 12.21 -17.08 -26.63
N ASN A 214 10.96 -16.57 -26.62
CA ASN A 214 10.02 -16.68 -25.48
C ASN A 214 9.10 -17.92 -25.54
N PRO A 215 9.52 -19.18 -25.38
CA PRO A 215 8.53 -20.27 -25.38
C PRO A 215 7.49 -20.23 -24.25
N ASP A 216 7.65 -19.43 -23.18
CA ASP A 216 6.64 -19.24 -22.10
C ASP A 216 5.96 -17.87 -22.07
N ILE A 217 6.40 -16.92 -22.92
CA ILE A 217 5.56 -15.83 -23.45
C ILE A 217 5.10 -16.22 -24.87
N LYS A 218 4.76 -17.49 -25.05
CA LYS A 218 4.11 -18.05 -26.25
C LYS A 218 2.91 -18.91 -25.86
N LEU A 219 2.54 -18.81 -24.60
CA LEU A 219 1.71 -19.72 -23.87
C LEU A 219 0.30 -19.07 -23.70
N ALA A 220 0.20 -17.77 -23.35
CA ALA A 220 -1.05 -17.00 -23.20
C ALA A 220 -1.38 -16.04 -24.35
N VAL A 221 -0.46 -15.69 -25.24
CA VAL A 221 -0.78 -15.09 -26.55
C VAL A 221 -1.68 -16.08 -27.31
N GLN A 222 -1.36 -17.37 -27.18
CA GLN A 222 -2.10 -18.47 -27.78
C GLN A 222 -3.43 -18.79 -27.08
N SER A 223 -3.66 -18.30 -25.86
CA SER A 223 -4.98 -18.37 -25.20
C SER A 223 -5.77 -17.06 -25.35
N GLY A 224 -5.08 -15.93 -25.53
CA GLY A 224 -5.62 -14.60 -25.77
C GLY A 224 -5.79 -13.73 -24.52
N GLN A 225 -5.15 -14.04 -23.38
CA GLN A 225 -5.25 -13.20 -22.17
C GLN A 225 -4.38 -11.94 -22.22
N ILE A 226 -3.18 -12.04 -22.77
CA ILE A 226 -2.31 -10.90 -23.08
C ILE A 226 -1.77 -11.07 -24.51
N SER A 227 -1.30 -9.99 -25.11
CA SER A 227 -0.63 -10.05 -26.41
C SER A 227 0.88 -10.09 -26.23
N ALA A 228 1.57 -10.51 -27.29
CA ALA A 228 3.03 -10.47 -27.40
C ALA A 228 3.62 -9.04 -27.27
N ILE A 229 2.79 -8.01 -27.13
CA ILE A 229 3.19 -6.61 -27.31
C ILE A 229 2.72 -5.76 -26.12
N ALA A 230 1.56 -6.10 -25.54
CA ALA A 230 1.17 -5.66 -24.20
C ALA A 230 2.15 -6.27 -23.18
N HIS A 231 2.45 -7.57 -23.34
CA HIS A 231 3.55 -8.22 -22.64
C HIS A 231 4.94 -7.62 -22.94
N PHE A 232 5.13 -6.84 -24.00
CA PHE A 232 6.38 -6.08 -24.16
C PHE A 232 6.32 -4.67 -23.54
N LEU A 233 5.16 -4.14 -23.20
CA LEU A 233 5.03 -2.75 -22.74
C LEU A 233 4.74 -2.62 -21.25
N GLU A 234 3.81 -3.41 -20.73
CA GLU A 234 3.67 -3.59 -19.28
C GLU A 234 4.85 -4.40 -18.72
N PHE A 235 5.44 -5.26 -19.56
CA PHE A 235 6.33 -6.34 -19.17
C PHE A 235 7.61 -6.50 -20.02
N GLY A 236 8.06 -5.44 -20.68
CA GLY A 236 9.32 -5.37 -21.42
C GLY A 236 10.45 -4.46 -20.89
N LEU A 237 10.21 -3.67 -19.83
CA LEU A 237 11.04 -2.65 -19.12
C LEU A 237 11.55 -2.92 -17.63
N GLY A 238 10.73 -3.25 -16.58
CA GLY A 238 10.96 -3.98 -15.20
C GLY A 238 10.82 -5.60 -14.68
N GLU A 239 11.21 -6.97 -14.99
CA GLU A 239 12.23 -8.02 -15.67
C GLU A 239 13.01 -8.21 -17.12
N ASN A 240 12.67 -7.82 -18.38
CA ASN A 240 13.49 -6.98 -19.39
C ASN A 240 13.84 -7.41 -20.79
N ARG A 241 13.26 -6.76 -21.80
CA ARG A 241 13.04 -7.39 -23.08
C ARG A 241 14.17 -7.29 -24.22
N PRO A 242 15.19 -8.17 -24.52
CA PRO A 242 16.00 -8.11 -25.80
C PRO A 242 15.38 -8.42 -27.18
N PHE A 243 14.86 -7.44 -27.90
CA PHE A 243 13.80 -7.61 -28.94
C PHE A 243 14.11 -8.40 -30.19
N ASN A 244 15.37 -8.69 -30.42
CA ASN A 244 15.88 -8.62 -31.78
C ASN A 244 17.23 -9.34 -31.90
N PRO A 245 17.42 -10.18 -32.94
CA PRO A 245 18.64 -11.00 -33.14
C PRO A 245 19.95 -10.24 -33.38
N ASN A 246 19.95 -8.92 -33.23
CA ASN A 246 21.07 -8.07 -33.63
C ASN A 246 21.43 -6.98 -32.60
N ILE A 247 20.58 -6.70 -31.60
CA ILE A 247 20.90 -5.72 -30.57
C ILE A 247 21.35 -6.38 -29.29
N SER A 248 22.67 -6.37 -29.13
CA SER A 248 23.34 -6.92 -27.98
C SER A 248 23.05 -6.11 -26.74
N VAL A 249 22.19 -6.69 -25.95
CA VAL A 249 21.49 -6.01 -24.93
C VAL A 249 22.39 -5.62 -23.77
N THR A 250 23.15 -6.43 -23.03
CA THR A 250 24.02 -5.81 -21.98
C THR A 250 25.18 -5.01 -22.55
N LYS A 251 25.30 -4.91 -23.88
CA LYS A 251 26.03 -3.74 -24.40
C LYS A 251 25.24 -2.46 -24.08
N ILE A 252 23.91 -2.38 -24.22
CA ILE A 252 23.01 -1.31 -23.70
C ILE A 252 23.29 -0.97 -22.22
N LEU A 253 23.85 -1.86 -21.37
CA LEU A 253 23.47 -1.92 -19.93
C LEU A 253 24.62 -1.94 -18.95
N GLN A 254 25.70 -2.62 -19.33
CA GLN A 254 27.00 -2.14 -18.91
C GLN A 254 27.27 -0.76 -19.56
N GLN A 255 26.64 -0.42 -20.71
CA GLN A 255 26.53 0.97 -21.19
C GLN A 255 25.52 1.81 -20.40
N PHE A 256 24.53 1.26 -19.68
CA PHE A 256 23.56 2.05 -18.92
C PHE A 256 23.72 2.04 -17.38
N LYS A 257 24.67 1.28 -16.80
CA LYS A 257 24.99 1.23 -15.34
C LYS A 257 23.74 1.26 -14.45
N VAL A 258 22.78 0.46 -14.83
CA VAL A 258 21.46 0.39 -14.21
C VAL A 258 21.28 -0.98 -13.61
N SER A 259 20.10 -1.12 -13.03
CA SER A 259 19.43 -2.38 -12.79
C SER A 259 18.21 -2.57 -13.71
N SER A 260 17.48 -1.51 -14.19
CA SER A 260 16.34 -1.62 -15.17
C SER A 260 16.39 -0.82 -16.50
N LEU A 261 15.49 -1.12 -17.45
CA LEU A 261 14.96 -0.16 -18.44
C LEU A 261 13.51 0.26 -18.23
N SER A 262 12.83 -0.13 -17.15
CA SER A 262 11.75 0.71 -16.61
C SER A 262 12.35 2.03 -16.10
N VAL A 263 13.64 2.06 -15.72
CA VAL A 263 14.39 3.31 -15.52
C VAL A 263 14.74 4.02 -16.86
N ILE A 264 14.55 3.40 -18.03
CA ILE A 264 15.04 3.91 -19.33
C ILE A 264 13.98 3.84 -20.42
N SER A 265 13.42 5.01 -20.74
CA SER A 265 12.45 5.19 -21.82
C SER A 265 12.84 4.50 -23.14
N ILE A 266 11.83 3.87 -23.76
CA ILE A 266 11.88 3.04 -24.98
C ILE A 266 12.76 3.63 -26.09
N GLU A 267 12.70 4.95 -26.27
CA GLU A 267 13.47 5.68 -27.29
C GLU A 267 15.00 5.62 -27.09
N GLN A 268 15.50 5.55 -25.85
CA GLN A 268 16.93 5.38 -25.62
C GLN A 268 17.41 3.96 -25.89
N ILE A 269 16.57 3.00 -25.57
CA ILE A 269 16.78 1.60 -25.95
C ILE A 269 16.91 1.53 -27.48
N LYS A 270 16.02 2.24 -28.20
CA LYS A 270 16.05 2.40 -29.66
C LYS A 270 17.31 3.09 -30.18
N GLN A 271 17.80 4.11 -29.50
CA GLN A 271 19.03 4.80 -29.89
C GLN A 271 20.27 3.95 -29.65
N PHE A 272 20.34 3.18 -28.55
CA PHE A 272 21.42 2.21 -28.38
C PHE A 272 21.34 1.08 -29.42
N ILE A 273 20.13 0.57 -29.70
CA ILE A 273 19.83 -0.42 -30.75
C ILE A 273 20.51 0.01 -32.06
N GLU A 274 20.26 1.25 -32.49
CA GLU A 274 20.75 1.82 -33.73
C GLU A 274 22.29 2.01 -33.73
N VAL A 275 22.92 2.18 -32.56
CA VAL A 275 24.39 2.32 -32.41
C VAL A 275 25.12 0.97 -32.37
N SER A 276 24.58 -0.06 -31.73
CA SER A 276 25.32 -1.30 -31.44
C SER A 276 25.60 -2.20 -32.64
N LEU A 277 24.93 -1.97 -33.76
CA LEU A 277 25.01 -2.75 -35.00
C LEU A 277 26.32 -2.52 -35.80
N SER A 278 27.46 -2.25 -35.12
CA SER A 278 28.58 -1.46 -35.70
C SER A 278 30.07 -1.80 -35.34
N ALA A 279 30.49 -2.92 -34.70
CA ALA A 279 31.89 -3.06 -34.13
C ALA A 279 32.60 -4.48 -34.02
N PRO A 280 33.95 -4.62 -33.75
CA PRO A 280 34.82 -5.87 -33.82
C PRO A 280 35.58 -6.38 -32.50
N VAL A 281 36.43 -7.49 -32.48
CA VAL A 281 36.80 -8.41 -31.30
C VAL A 281 38.30 -9.03 -31.17
N PRO A 282 38.86 -9.54 -29.99
CA PRO A 282 40.28 -10.06 -29.73
C PRO A 282 40.54 -11.49 -29.02
N THR A 283 41.77 -11.85 -28.48
CA THR A 283 42.30 -13.25 -28.10
C THR A 283 43.33 -13.46 -26.87
N PRO A 284 43.72 -14.72 -26.37
CA PRO A 284 44.47 -15.06 -25.08
C PRO A 284 45.72 -16.07 -25.03
N THR A 285 46.30 -16.47 -23.82
CA THR A 285 47.53 -17.36 -23.53
C THR A 285 47.53 -18.21 -22.15
N VAL A 286 48.61 -18.89 -21.63
CA VAL A 286 48.62 -20.02 -20.57
C VAL A 286 49.86 -20.18 -19.57
N GLU A 287 49.77 -20.87 -18.38
CA GLU A 287 50.84 -21.21 -17.32
C GLU A 287 50.65 -22.52 -16.39
N PRO A 288 51.56 -22.94 -15.42
CA PRO A 288 51.72 -24.33 -14.80
C PRO A 288 51.60 -24.60 -13.22
N THR A 289 52.20 -25.68 -12.59
CA THR A 289 51.88 -26.28 -11.21
C THR A 289 52.96 -27.20 -10.47
N PRO A 290 52.95 -27.45 -9.11
CA PRO A 290 53.82 -28.40 -8.32
C PRO A 290 53.13 -29.62 -7.58
N ALA A 291 53.84 -30.43 -6.71
CA ALA A 291 53.52 -31.87 -6.39
C ALA A 291 53.52 -32.38 -4.88
N PRO A 292 53.07 -33.65 -4.56
CA PRO A 292 52.75 -34.15 -3.18
C PRO A 292 53.33 -35.54 -2.72
N THR A 293 53.01 -35.99 -1.48
CA THR A 293 53.22 -37.34 -0.86
C THR A 293 52.28 -37.58 0.36
N ALA A 294 52.19 -38.73 1.08
CA ALA A 294 52.03 -40.18 0.74
C ALA A 294 51.86 -41.09 2.02
N THR A 295 51.22 -42.28 1.90
CA THR A 295 51.35 -43.50 2.78
C THR A 295 50.65 -43.47 4.19
N PRO A 296 50.09 -44.58 4.79
CA PRO A 296 50.19 -46.04 4.49
C PRO A 296 48.87 -46.80 4.12
N ALA A 297 48.41 -47.80 4.91
CA ALA A 297 47.96 -49.12 4.37
C ALA A 297 46.99 -50.00 5.25
N PRO A 298 46.43 -51.13 4.74
CA PRO A 298 45.35 -51.98 5.34
C PRO A 298 45.69 -53.50 5.53
N THR A 299 44.71 -54.36 5.90
CA THR A 299 44.86 -55.85 6.03
C THR A 299 43.61 -56.72 5.69
N VAL A 300 43.72 -57.55 4.62
CA VAL A 300 43.35 -59.00 4.40
C VAL A 300 42.11 -59.68 5.06
N GLU A 301 41.44 -60.75 4.56
CA GLU A 301 41.44 -61.66 3.36
C GLU A 301 40.08 -62.47 3.34
N PRO A 302 39.78 -63.55 2.53
CA PRO A 302 40.60 -64.32 1.57
C PRO A 302 40.01 -64.63 0.16
N THR A 303 40.86 -65.25 -0.69
CA THR A 303 40.54 -65.79 -2.05
C THR A 303 40.25 -67.31 -2.02
N PRO A 304 39.92 -68.03 -3.14
CA PRO A 304 41.01 -68.65 -3.95
C PRO A 304 40.77 -68.98 -5.46
N ALA A 305 41.81 -68.72 -6.30
CA ALA A 305 42.23 -69.44 -7.53
C ALA A 305 41.31 -69.45 -8.79
N PRO A 306 41.78 -69.85 -10.01
CA PRO A 306 43.16 -70.20 -10.50
C PRO A 306 43.75 -69.21 -11.56
N THR A 307 45.07 -68.91 -11.63
CA THR A 307 46.20 -69.65 -12.28
C THR A 307 46.22 -69.56 -13.84
N ALA A 308 47.25 -69.14 -14.59
CA ALA A 308 48.61 -68.53 -14.37
C ALA A 308 48.98 -67.63 -15.62
N THR A 309 50.18 -67.41 -16.22
CA THR A 309 51.60 -67.92 -16.23
C THR A 309 52.54 -66.82 -16.86
N PRO A 310 53.90 -66.93 -17.07
CA PRO A 310 54.78 -65.78 -16.75
C PRO A 310 55.95 -65.37 -17.72
N ALA A 311 56.57 -64.20 -17.42
CA ALA A 311 58.04 -63.88 -17.51
C ALA A 311 58.72 -63.72 -18.92
N PRO A 312 60.03 -63.36 -19.03
CA PRO A 312 60.70 -62.14 -18.52
C PRO A 312 61.74 -61.43 -19.48
N VAL A 313 62.09 -60.14 -19.20
CA VAL A 313 63.44 -59.47 -19.03
C VAL A 313 64.69 -60.00 -19.81
N PRO A 314 65.72 -59.19 -20.28
CA PRO A 314 66.03 -57.73 -20.19
C PRO A 314 66.49 -57.03 -21.52
N THR A 315 66.90 -55.74 -21.46
CA THR A 315 68.22 -55.17 -21.93
C THR A 315 68.15 -53.75 -22.58
N PRO A 316 69.02 -52.76 -22.24
CA PRO A 316 69.02 -51.40 -22.83
C PRO A 316 70.25 -51.05 -23.73
N ALA A 317 70.10 -50.06 -24.64
CA ALA A 317 71.16 -49.24 -25.28
C ALA A 317 70.52 -48.09 -26.14
N PRO A 318 71.22 -47.02 -26.60
CA PRO A 318 70.62 -45.67 -26.65
C PRO A 318 70.62 -44.90 -28.01
N THR A 319 69.78 -43.85 -28.08
CA THR A 319 69.82 -42.64 -28.98
C THR A 319 69.86 -42.83 -30.51
N PRO A 320 69.00 -42.15 -31.31
CA PRO A 320 69.00 -40.67 -31.36
C PRO A 320 67.63 -39.95 -31.57
N VAL A 321 67.64 -38.62 -31.46
CA VAL A 321 66.68 -37.55 -31.88
C VAL A 321 65.16 -37.88 -31.96
N PRO A 322 64.28 -37.24 -31.17
CA PRO A 322 62.85 -37.56 -31.11
C PRO A 322 61.98 -36.88 -32.18
N THR A 323 61.27 -37.67 -33.00
CA THR A 323 60.11 -37.27 -33.84
C THR A 323 59.35 -38.53 -34.29
N PRO A 324 58.01 -38.54 -34.40
CA PRO A 324 56.97 -37.94 -33.55
C PRO A 324 56.37 -39.00 -32.58
N VAL A 325 55.43 -38.61 -31.71
CA VAL A 325 54.65 -39.58 -30.89
C VAL A 325 53.14 -39.36 -31.09
N PRO A 326 52.39 -40.33 -31.63
CA PRO A 326 50.94 -40.26 -31.75
C PRO A 326 50.19 -40.84 -30.53
N THR A 327 48.98 -40.32 -30.32
CA THR A 327 47.80 -40.97 -29.71
C THR A 327 47.97 -41.85 -28.46
N PRO A 328 47.54 -41.39 -27.25
CA PRO A 328 47.25 -42.32 -26.16
C PRO A 328 46.10 -43.26 -26.54
N VAL A 329 46.29 -44.56 -26.28
CA VAL A 329 45.26 -45.61 -26.45
C VAL A 329 44.10 -45.33 -25.49
N PRO A 330 42.83 -45.54 -25.91
CA PRO A 330 41.68 -45.28 -25.04
C PRO A 330 41.76 -46.04 -23.71
N THR A 331 41.52 -45.32 -22.62
CA THR A 331 41.12 -45.91 -21.33
C THR A 331 39.99 -46.92 -21.59
N PRO A 332 39.99 -48.10 -20.95
CA PRO A 332 38.85 -49.00 -21.06
C PRO A 332 37.58 -48.25 -20.63
N ILE A 333 36.59 -48.20 -21.52
CA ILE A 333 35.27 -47.65 -21.22
C ILE A 333 34.77 -48.40 -19.97
N PRO A 334 34.34 -47.70 -18.90
CA PRO A 334 33.77 -48.38 -17.75
C PRO A 334 32.61 -49.24 -18.24
N THR A 335 32.63 -50.53 -17.93
CA THR A 335 31.54 -51.46 -18.30
C THR A 335 30.23 -50.80 -17.90
N PRO A 336 29.32 -50.48 -18.84
CA PRO A 336 28.14 -49.71 -18.51
C PRO A 336 27.37 -50.47 -17.45
N ILE A 337 27.06 -49.78 -16.35
CA ILE A 337 26.07 -50.27 -15.38
C ILE A 337 24.83 -50.60 -16.21
N PRO A 338 24.30 -51.83 -16.13
CA PRO A 338 23.18 -52.22 -16.98
C PRO A 338 22.02 -51.27 -16.72
N THR A 339 21.66 -50.49 -17.73
CA THR A 339 20.56 -49.52 -17.65
C THR A 339 19.33 -50.25 -17.13
N PRO A 340 18.70 -49.79 -16.03
CA PRO A 340 17.59 -50.51 -15.42
C PRO A 340 16.49 -50.74 -16.46
N GLU A 341 15.90 -51.95 -16.45
CA GLU A 341 14.82 -52.28 -17.39
C GLU A 341 13.69 -51.23 -17.25
N PRO A 342 13.21 -50.65 -18.36
CA PRO A 342 12.34 -49.49 -18.28
C PRO A 342 10.96 -49.88 -17.73
N THR A 343 10.69 -49.49 -16.48
CA THR A 343 9.37 -49.61 -15.85
C THR A 343 8.32 -48.93 -16.75
N THR A 344 7.32 -49.70 -17.18
CA THR A 344 6.26 -49.25 -18.09
C THR A 344 5.11 -48.53 -17.38
N GLU A 345 5.26 -48.26 -16.09
CA GLU A 345 4.27 -47.60 -15.23
C GLU A 345 4.59 -46.10 -15.10
N LEU A 346 3.54 -45.28 -14.94
CA LEU A 346 3.64 -43.82 -14.84
C LEU A 346 3.82 -43.39 -13.37
N PRO A 347 4.70 -42.41 -13.07
CA PRO A 347 4.98 -42.00 -11.68
C PRO A 347 3.80 -41.18 -11.10
N PRO A 348 3.11 -41.68 -10.06
CA PRO A 348 1.81 -41.12 -9.65
C PRO A 348 1.92 -39.72 -9.00
N GLU A 349 3.03 -39.41 -8.33
CA GLU A 349 3.33 -38.05 -7.84
C GLU A 349 3.50 -36.99 -8.94
N LEU A 350 3.67 -37.39 -10.21
CA LEU A 350 3.86 -36.47 -11.34
C LEU A 350 2.75 -36.59 -12.41
N PHE A 351 1.77 -37.48 -12.25
CA PHE A 351 0.74 -37.78 -13.25
C PHE A 351 -0.68 -37.58 -12.68
N ASN A 352 -1.45 -36.65 -13.28
CA ASN A 352 -2.80 -36.30 -12.88
C ASN A 352 -3.71 -36.26 -14.12
N LEU A 353 -4.53 -37.28 -14.31
CA LEU A 353 -5.34 -37.43 -15.51
C LEU A 353 -6.45 -36.36 -15.64
N ASP A 354 -7.02 -35.89 -14.54
CA ASP A 354 -8.07 -34.86 -14.57
C ASP A 354 -7.48 -33.50 -14.95
N TYR A 355 -6.29 -33.18 -14.44
CA TYR A 355 -5.51 -32.03 -14.94
C TYR A 355 -5.24 -32.12 -16.44
N ILE A 356 -4.87 -33.30 -16.96
CA ILE A 356 -4.60 -33.47 -18.39
C ILE A 356 -5.89 -33.35 -19.22
N LYS A 357 -7.01 -33.95 -18.78
CA LYS A 357 -8.33 -33.85 -19.43
C LYS A 357 -8.83 -32.39 -19.51
N VAL A 358 -8.62 -31.61 -18.44
CA VAL A 358 -9.02 -30.20 -18.37
C VAL A 358 -8.07 -29.29 -19.17
N THR A 359 -6.75 -29.53 -19.10
CA THR A 359 -5.74 -28.64 -19.71
C THR A 359 -5.53 -28.91 -21.20
N TYR A 360 -5.58 -30.17 -21.63
CA TYR A 360 -5.28 -30.62 -23.00
C TYR A 360 -6.50 -31.25 -23.70
N GLY A 361 -7.71 -30.90 -23.23
CA GLY A 361 -8.95 -31.50 -23.70
C GLY A 361 -9.24 -31.27 -25.20
N VAL A 362 -8.67 -30.22 -25.80
CA VAL A 362 -8.82 -29.92 -27.24
C VAL A 362 -7.89 -30.79 -28.07
N GLU A 363 -6.63 -30.91 -27.65
CA GLU A 363 -5.58 -31.72 -28.26
C GLU A 363 -5.95 -33.21 -28.20
N LEU A 364 -6.48 -33.67 -27.07
CA LEU A 364 -7.02 -35.03 -26.91
C LEU A 364 -8.19 -35.28 -27.88
N LYS A 365 -9.18 -34.38 -27.94
CA LYS A 365 -10.32 -34.50 -28.87
C LYS A 365 -9.88 -34.55 -30.34
N ALA A 366 -8.97 -33.67 -30.73
CA ALA A 366 -8.44 -33.61 -32.10
C ALA A 366 -7.62 -34.85 -32.47
N GLY A 367 -6.76 -35.33 -31.55
CA GLY A 367 -5.90 -36.50 -31.77
C GLY A 367 -6.65 -37.83 -31.78
N LEU A 368 -7.58 -38.02 -30.84
CA LEU A 368 -8.47 -39.19 -30.75
C LEU A 368 -9.63 -39.13 -31.76
N LYS A 369 -9.87 -37.97 -32.38
CA LYS A 369 -10.92 -37.69 -33.37
C LYS A 369 -12.33 -37.90 -32.82
N VAL A 370 -12.59 -37.37 -31.63
CA VAL A 370 -13.90 -37.40 -30.95
C VAL A 370 -14.37 -36.00 -30.57
N GLU A 371 -15.68 -35.78 -30.65
CA GLU A 371 -16.29 -34.51 -30.24
C GLU A 371 -16.45 -34.40 -28.71
N ASP A 372 -16.53 -35.52 -28.00
CA ASP A 372 -16.56 -35.58 -26.54
C ASP A 372 -15.67 -36.69 -25.95
N LEU A 373 -14.88 -36.34 -24.93
CA LEU A 373 -13.98 -37.24 -24.22
C LEU A 373 -14.72 -38.16 -23.25
N SER A 374 -15.97 -37.85 -22.85
CA SER A 374 -16.77 -38.78 -22.03
C SER A 374 -17.06 -40.11 -22.74
N THR A 375 -16.87 -40.16 -24.06
CA THR A 375 -17.06 -41.36 -24.90
C THR A 375 -15.81 -42.24 -25.02
N ILE A 376 -14.66 -41.81 -24.50
CA ILE A 376 -13.38 -42.52 -24.57
C ILE A 376 -12.95 -42.94 -23.15
N THR A 377 -12.30 -44.11 -23.03
CA THR A 377 -11.81 -44.58 -21.74
C THR A 377 -10.48 -43.92 -21.33
N ASP A 378 -10.26 -43.82 -20.02
CA ASP A 378 -9.03 -43.29 -19.44
C ASP A 378 -7.77 -44.03 -19.93
N ILE A 379 -7.88 -45.33 -20.22
CA ILE A 379 -6.79 -46.15 -20.77
C ILE A 379 -6.45 -45.75 -22.21
N GLU A 380 -7.45 -45.40 -23.03
CA GLU A 380 -7.22 -44.91 -24.40
C GLU A 380 -6.58 -43.52 -24.40
N ILE A 381 -6.99 -42.64 -23.47
CA ILE A 381 -6.34 -41.34 -23.25
C ILE A 381 -4.88 -41.52 -22.82
N ILE A 382 -4.60 -42.39 -21.84
CA ILE A 382 -3.24 -42.71 -21.37
C ILE A 382 -2.38 -43.29 -22.51
N ASN A 383 -2.92 -44.21 -23.30
CA ASN A 383 -2.21 -44.78 -24.45
C ASN A 383 -1.89 -43.73 -25.52
N PHE A 384 -2.82 -42.81 -25.80
CA PHE A 384 -2.60 -41.69 -26.71
C PHE A 384 -1.49 -40.75 -26.19
N ILE A 385 -1.49 -40.40 -24.90
CA ILE A 385 -0.46 -39.57 -24.27
C ILE A 385 0.90 -40.27 -24.29
N ASN A 386 0.96 -41.57 -24.00
CA ASN A 386 2.23 -42.33 -24.03
C ASN A 386 2.86 -42.42 -25.43
N GLN A 387 2.05 -42.30 -26.49
CA GLN A 387 2.53 -42.31 -27.89
C GLN A 387 2.82 -40.90 -28.44
N ASN A 388 1.98 -39.91 -28.13
CA ASN A 388 1.99 -38.59 -28.80
C ASN A 388 2.30 -37.42 -27.85
N GLY A 389 2.23 -37.62 -26.53
CA GLY A 389 2.31 -36.56 -25.52
C GLY A 389 3.64 -35.80 -25.49
N LEU A 390 4.74 -36.44 -25.90
CA LEU A 390 6.03 -35.77 -26.05
C LEU A 390 6.04 -34.79 -27.23
N GLU A 391 5.49 -35.18 -28.38
CA GLU A 391 5.40 -34.32 -29.57
C GLU A 391 4.36 -33.19 -29.39
N LEU A 392 3.31 -33.46 -28.62
CA LEU A 392 2.26 -32.50 -28.27
C LEU A 392 2.62 -31.59 -27.08
N GLY A 393 3.72 -31.83 -26.37
CA GLY A 393 4.14 -31.03 -25.21
C GLY A 393 3.19 -31.12 -24.02
N ILE A 394 2.62 -32.30 -23.77
CA ILE A 394 1.67 -32.53 -22.66
C ILE A 394 2.42 -32.62 -21.33
N ASN A 395 2.20 -31.66 -20.44
CA ASN A 395 2.61 -31.74 -19.05
C ASN A 395 1.65 -32.67 -18.29
N THR A 396 2.18 -33.61 -17.51
CA THR A 396 1.36 -34.63 -16.84
C THR A 396 0.78 -34.19 -15.50
N SER A 397 1.26 -33.10 -14.92
CA SER A 397 0.69 -32.46 -13.72
C SER A 397 1.14 -30.99 -13.64
N THR A 398 0.51 -30.21 -12.77
CA THR A 398 0.88 -28.82 -12.46
C THR A 398 2.29 -28.64 -11.89
N TYR A 399 2.96 -29.73 -11.53
CA TYR A 399 4.29 -29.73 -10.92
C TYR A 399 5.41 -30.12 -11.92
N VAL A 400 5.04 -30.42 -13.17
CA VAL A 400 5.97 -30.82 -14.24
C VAL A 400 5.86 -29.85 -15.41
N ASP A 401 6.97 -29.24 -15.80
CA ASP A 401 7.15 -28.69 -17.14
C ASP A 401 8.14 -29.58 -17.91
N ILE A 402 7.59 -30.52 -18.69
CA ILE A 402 8.42 -31.50 -19.39
C ILE A 402 9.25 -30.87 -20.51
N LYS A 403 8.80 -29.73 -21.05
CA LYS A 403 9.52 -29.02 -22.10
C LYS A 403 10.74 -28.32 -21.52
N SER A 404 10.57 -27.54 -20.46
CA SER A 404 11.68 -26.84 -19.79
C SER A 404 12.63 -27.79 -19.08
N TYR A 405 12.13 -28.91 -18.55
CA TYR A 405 12.99 -29.96 -18.00
C TYR A 405 13.89 -30.57 -19.07
N LEU A 406 13.36 -30.85 -20.26
CA LEU A 406 14.17 -31.36 -21.37
C LEU A 406 15.15 -30.31 -21.92
N GLU A 407 14.74 -29.04 -22.03
CA GLU A 407 15.64 -27.95 -22.42
C GLU A 407 16.80 -27.78 -21.42
N SER A 408 16.53 -27.89 -20.11
CA SER A 408 17.52 -27.71 -19.05
C SER A 408 18.41 -28.93 -18.80
N TYR A 409 17.85 -30.13 -18.84
CA TYR A 409 18.49 -31.35 -18.32
C TYR A 409 18.66 -32.48 -19.35
N SER A 410 18.30 -32.27 -20.62
CA SER A 410 18.46 -33.29 -21.68
C SER A 410 19.84 -33.95 -21.72
N GLN A 411 20.95 -33.22 -21.57
CA GLN A 411 22.28 -33.82 -21.61
C GLN A 411 22.55 -34.80 -20.45
N GLN A 412 21.93 -34.60 -19.27
CA GLN A 412 22.00 -35.56 -18.16
C GLN A 412 21.17 -36.81 -18.47
N LEU A 413 19.93 -36.62 -18.96
CA LEU A 413 19.01 -37.68 -19.39
C LEU A 413 19.60 -38.57 -20.51
N LEU A 414 20.22 -37.95 -21.53
CA LEU A 414 20.90 -38.64 -22.62
C LEU A 414 22.10 -39.45 -22.13
N SER A 415 22.86 -38.90 -21.18
CA SER A 415 24.01 -39.58 -20.57
C SER A 415 23.59 -40.77 -19.71
N PHE A 416 22.49 -40.64 -18.96
CA PHE A 416 21.93 -41.68 -18.11
C PHE A 416 21.42 -42.87 -18.93
N TYR A 417 20.57 -42.61 -19.93
CA TYR A 417 20.03 -43.66 -20.81
C TYR A 417 20.99 -44.08 -21.93
N GLN A 418 22.14 -43.41 -22.09
CA GLN A 418 23.19 -43.69 -23.09
C GLN A 418 22.67 -43.64 -24.55
N VAL A 419 21.78 -42.71 -24.85
CA VAL A 419 21.19 -42.51 -26.19
C VAL A 419 21.65 -41.21 -26.85
N ALA A 420 21.69 -41.20 -28.19
CA ALA A 420 22.20 -40.06 -28.96
C ALA A 420 21.19 -38.90 -29.14
N SER A 421 19.91 -39.09 -28.81
CA SER A 421 18.85 -38.08 -28.94
C SER A 421 17.68 -38.38 -28.02
N VAL A 422 16.95 -37.35 -27.58
CA VAL A 422 15.78 -37.47 -26.69
C VAL A 422 14.63 -38.17 -27.43
N SER A 423 14.58 -38.04 -28.77
CA SER A 423 13.66 -38.78 -29.66
C SER A 423 13.79 -40.30 -29.59
N ASN A 424 14.84 -40.83 -28.94
CA ASN A 424 15.05 -42.27 -28.76
C ASN A 424 14.54 -42.76 -27.39
N LEU A 425 13.95 -41.89 -26.58
CA LEU A 425 13.34 -42.21 -25.28
C LEU A 425 11.82 -42.15 -25.37
N THR A 426 11.16 -43.06 -24.68
CA THR A 426 9.70 -43.00 -24.50
C THR A 426 9.32 -41.93 -23.48
N PHE A 427 8.11 -41.39 -23.61
CA PHE A 427 7.55 -40.41 -22.68
C PHE A 427 7.59 -40.89 -21.21
N VAL A 428 7.33 -42.19 -20.99
CA VAL A 428 7.38 -42.84 -19.67
C VAL A 428 8.80 -42.87 -19.09
N GLN A 429 9.83 -43.12 -19.89
CA GLN A 429 11.24 -43.07 -19.42
C GLN A 429 11.64 -41.65 -18.98
N ILE A 430 11.19 -40.63 -19.71
CA ILE A 430 11.45 -39.22 -19.36
C ILE A 430 10.83 -38.89 -17.99
N LEU A 431 9.55 -39.22 -17.79
CA LEU A 431 8.84 -39.00 -16.53
C LEU A 431 9.45 -39.78 -15.36
N ASN A 432 9.84 -41.04 -15.59
CA ASN A 432 10.46 -41.87 -14.55
C ASN A 432 11.82 -41.31 -14.11
N TYR A 433 12.64 -40.79 -15.03
CA TYR A 433 13.88 -40.07 -14.69
C TYR A 433 13.62 -38.79 -13.88
N ILE A 434 12.64 -37.97 -14.27
CA ILE A 434 12.23 -36.77 -13.52
C ILE A 434 11.82 -37.15 -12.08
N SER A 435 11.08 -38.25 -11.92
CA SER A 435 10.54 -38.70 -10.62
C SER A 435 11.57 -39.35 -9.66
N GLY A 436 12.79 -39.61 -10.13
CA GLY A 436 13.84 -40.37 -9.43
C GLY A 436 15.19 -39.70 -9.50
N GLU A 437 16.14 -40.28 -10.23
CA GLU A 437 17.54 -39.82 -10.39
C GLU A 437 17.66 -38.31 -10.66
N GLY A 438 16.78 -37.72 -11.47
CA GLY A 438 16.77 -36.28 -11.72
C GLY A 438 16.49 -35.46 -10.45
N LEU A 439 15.50 -35.87 -9.64
CA LEU A 439 15.16 -35.23 -8.37
C LEU A 439 16.21 -35.44 -7.28
N GLU A 440 16.88 -36.60 -7.28
CA GLU A 440 17.99 -36.90 -6.37
C GLU A 440 19.25 -36.12 -6.72
N ALA A 441 19.50 -35.86 -8.02
CA ALA A 441 20.50 -34.92 -8.50
C ALA A 441 20.17 -33.44 -8.22
N GLY A 442 18.97 -33.14 -7.70
CA GLY A 442 18.52 -31.79 -7.35
C GLY A 442 17.77 -31.03 -8.45
N ASN A 443 17.54 -31.64 -9.61
CA ASN A 443 16.82 -31.00 -10.72
C ASN A 443 15.33 -30.86 -10.38
N SER A 444 14.79 -29.64 -10.42
CA SER A 444 13.38 -29.39 -10.12
C SER A 444 12.49 -29.71 -11.33
N PRO A 445 11.31 -30.34 -11.15
CA PRO A 445 10.40 -30.66 -12.25
C PRO A 445 9.64 -29.44 -12.79
N SER A 446 9.61 -28.32 -12.05
CA SER A 446 9.08 -27.02 -12.49
C SER A 446 9.97 -25.90 -11.99
N VAL A 447 10.21 -24.90 -12.84
CA VAL A 447 11.11 -23.76 -12.58
C VAL A 447 10.62 -22.82 -11.49
N LEU A 448 9.34 -22.95 -11.09
CA LEU A 448 8.69 -22.15 -10.05
C LEU A 448 8.92 -22.71 -8.63
N ILE A 449 9.50 -23.91 -8.51
CA ILE A 449 9.72 -24.62 -7.24
C ILE A 449 11.21 -24.59 -6.90
N ASP A 450 11.59 -23.71 -5.97
CA ASP A 450 12.90 -23.74 -5.33
C ASP A 450 12.81 -24.58 -4.05
N PHE A 451 13.33 -25.81 -4.10
CA PHE A 451 13.35 -26.71 -2.95
C PHE A 451 14.14 -26.13 -1.76
N ASN A 452 15.17 -25.31 -1.97
CA ASN A 452 15.92 -24.68 -0.89
C ASN A 452 15.11 -23.57 -0.22
N PHE A 453 14.42 -22.72 -1.00
CA PHE A 453 13.49 -21.73 -0.47
C PHE A 453 12.34 -22.39 0.31
N VAL A 454 11.69 -23.41 -0.25
CA VAL A 454 10.59 -24.12 0.41
C VAL A 454 11.08 -24.81 1.70
N LYS A 455 12.23 -25.47 1.65
CA LYS A 455 12.84 -26.14 2.82
C LYS A 455 13.29 -25.15 3.91
N LYS A 456 13.76 -23.96 3.52
CA LYS A 456 14.17 -22.87 4.44
C LYS A 456 13.00 -22.18 5.12
N ASN A 457 11.97 -21.79 4.36
CA ASN A 457 10.88 -20.96 4.87
C ASN A 457 9.72 -21.80 5.46
N HIS A 458 9.45 -22.97 4.88
CA HIS A 458 8.34 -23.86 5.29
C HIS A 458 8.80 -25.12 6.02
N GLY A 459 10.08 -25.19 6.41
CA GLY A 459 10.70 -26.38 7.00
C GLY A 459 9.90 -27.01 8.14
N LYS A 460 9.38 -26.21 9.08
CA LYS A 460 8.56 -26.72 10.20
C LYS A 460 7.22 -27.35 9.76
N LYS A 461 6.65 -26.92 8.63
CA LYS A 461 5.44 -27.52 8.05
C LYS A 461 5.77 -28.84 7.36
N LEU A 462 6.88 -28.86 6.59
CA LEU A 462 7.44 -30.07 5.98
C LEU A 462 7.73 -31.15 7.03
N GLU A 463 8.46 -30.82 8.11
CA GLU A 463 8.79 -31.76 9.18
C GLU A 463 7.54 -32.36 9.83
N LYS A 464 6.51 -31.54 10.05
CA LYS A 464 5.22 -31.97 10.61
C LYS A 464 4.43 -32.87 9.65
N PHE A 465 4.37 -32.55 8.35
CA PHE A 465 3.59 -33.32 7.37
C PHE A 465 4.25 -34.66 7.00
N LEU A 466 5.59 -34.70 7.03
CA LEU A 466 6.38 -35.85 6.57
C LEU A 466 6.85 -36.76 7.71
N GLU A 467 6.67 -36.35 8.98
CA GLU A 467 7.19 -37.00 10.19
C GLU A 467 8.71 -37.29 10.11
N LYS A 468 9.45 -36.37 9.48
CA LYS A 468 10.89 -36.43 9.22
C LYS A 468 11.56 -35.16 9.73
N THR A 469 12.81 -35.26 10.18
CA THR A 469 13.65 -34.09 10.46
C THR A 469 14.17 -33.47 9.15
N LEU A 470 14.38 -32.15 9.12
CA LEU A 470 14.65 -31.38 7.90
C LEU A 470 15.88 -31.88 7.11
N ASP A 471 16.89 -32.41 7.79
CA ASP A 471 18.07 -33.06 7.17
C ASP A 471 17.70 -34.28 6.31
N LYS A 472 16.63 -35.02 6.66
CA LYS A 472 16.17 -36.26 6.01
C LYS A 472 15.03 -36.04 5.01
N ILE A 473 14.55 -34.82 4.85
CA ILE A 473 13.49 -34.48 3.89
C ILE A 473 14.11 -34.32 2.50
N THR A 474 13.72 -35.21 1.59
CA THR A 474 14.19 -35.22 0.19
C THR A 474 13.36 -34.28 -0.69
N ASN A 475 13.86 -33.94 -1.87
CA ASN A 475 13.11 -33.15 -2.86
C ASN A 475 11.78 -33.83 -3.26
N LYS A 476 11.79 -35.17 -3.35
CA LYS A 476 10.61 -36.01 -3.60
C LYS A 476 9.58 -35.94 -2.47
N ASP A 477 10.03 -35.88 -1.21
CA ASP A 477 9.15 -35.61 -0.07
C ASP A 477 8.54 -34.20 -0.14
N ILE A 478 9.32 -33.19 -0.56
CA ILE A 478 8.82 -31.81 -0.70
C ILE A 478 7.72 -31.73 -1.77
N LEU A 479 7.89 -32.34 -2.94
CA LEU A 479 6.83 -32.39 -3.97
C LEU A 479 5.55 -33.03 -3.44
N LYS A 480 5.66 -34.14 -2.70
CA LYS A 480 4.52 -34.81 -2.08
C LYS A 480 3.79 -33.90 -1.07
N TYR A 481 4.51 -33.06 -0.34
CA TYR A 481 3.91 -32.04 0.51
C TYR A 481 3.21 -30.93 -0.30
N LEU A 482 3.84 -30.43 -1.36
CA LEU A 482 3.30 -29.35 -2.21
C LEU A 482 2.00 -29.74 -2.93
N ASP A 483 1.90 -30.98 -3.42
CA ASP A 483 0.70 -31.54 -4.05
C ASP A 483 -0.47 -31.73 -3.06
N LYS A 484 -0.19 -32.25 -1.85
CA LYS A 484 -1.25 -32.61 -0.91
C LYS A 484 -1.71 -31.45 -0.02
N GLU A 485 -0.80 -30.62 0.47
CA GLU A 485 -1.08 -29.60 1.49
C GLU A 485 -0.48 -28.21 1.18
N GLY A 486 0.83 -28.13 0.89
CA GLY A 486 1.57 -26.85 0.86
C GLY A 486 0.99 -25.79 -0.09
N VAL A 487 0.76 -26.14 -1.36
CA VAL A 487 0.19 -25.16 -2.31
C VAL A 487 -1.24 -24.79 -1.92
N LYS A 488 -2.07 -25.72 -1.42
CA LYS A 488 -3.43 -25.41 -0.94
C LYS A 488 -3.39 -24.40 0.21
N GLY A 489 -2.47 -24.60 1.16
CA GLY A 489 -2.20 -23.69 2.28
C GLY A 489 -1.67 -22.31 1.88
N GLY A 490 -1.31 -22.09 0.61
CA GLY A 490 -0.80 -20.81 0.10
C GLY A 490 0.69 -20.60 0.31
N ASP A 491 1.44 -21.65 0.60
CA ASP A 491 2.88 -21.55 0.89
C ASP A 491 3.70 -21.20 -0.36
N GLN A 492 4.42 -20.07 -0.31
CA GLN A 492 5.24 -19.55 -1.40
C GLN A 492 6.36 -20.54 -1.80
N LEU A 493 6.59 -20.67 -3.11
CA LEU A 493 7.43 -21.73 -3.69
C LEU A 493 8.84 -21.26 -4.12
N SER A 494 9.03 -19.94 -4.21
CA SER A 494 10.32 -19.27 -4.39
C SER A 494 10.20 -17.83 -3.87
N GLY A 495 11.33 -17.13 -3.68
CA GLY A 495 11.32 -15.73 -3.24
C GLY A 495 10.82 -14.73 -4.28
N SER A 496 10.62 -15.20 -5.52
CA SER A 496 10.23 -14.38 -6.68
C SER A 496 8.72 -14.44 -6.96
N ILE A 497 7.93 -15.22 -6.20
CA ILE A 497 6.51 -15.50 -6.47
C ILE A 497 5.69 -15.36 -5.19
N ASP A 498 4.77 -14.38 -5.15
CA ASP A 498 3.80 -14.19 -4.07
C ASP A 498 2.37 -14.44 -4.56
N PHE A 499 1.74 -15.53 -4.11
CA PHE A 499 0.37 -15.89 -4.50
C PHE A 499 -0.70 -14.84 -4.10
N ASN A 500 -0.47 -13.99 -3.10
CA ASN A 500 -1.44 -12.98 -2.67
C ASN A 500 -1.26 -11.67 -3.43
N TYR A 501 -0.02 -11.28 -3.73
CA TYR A 501 0.24 -10.22 -4.71
C TYR A 501 -0.31 -10.65 -6.08
N ILE A 502 -0.07 -11.89 -6.50
CA ILE A 502 -0.63 -12.43 -7.74
C ILE A 502 -2.16 -12.47 -7.70
N ARG A 503 -2.79 -12.93 -6.61
CA ARG A 503 -4.25 -12.90 -6.46
C ARG A 503 -4.83 -11.47 -6.52
N SER A 504 -4.10 -10.45 -6.07
CA SER A 504 -4.59 -9.06 -6.05
C SER A 504 -4.27 -8.28 -7.33
N THR A 505 -3.16 -8.56 -8.00
CA THR A 505 -2.74 -7.92 -9.25
C THR A 505 -3.35 -8.60 -10.49
N TYR A 506 -3.59 -9.92 -10.44
CA TYR A 506 -4.17 -10.73 -11.52
C TYR A 506 -5.55 -11.30 -11.19
N ASN A 507 -6.29 -10.65 -10.28
CA ASN A 507 -7.66 -11.06 -9.93
C ASN A 507 -8.56 -11.18 -11.17
N VAL A 508 -8.36 -10.25 -12.10
CA VAL A 508 -9.02 -10.06 -13.39
C VAL A 508 -8.88 -11.29 -14.30
N GLU A 509 -7.66 -11.78 -14.46
CA GLU A 509 -7.26 -12.85 -15.38
C GLU A 509 -7.50 -14.23 -14.76
N LEU A 510 -7.34 -14.34 -13.43
CA LEU A 510 -7.73 -15.52 -12.66
C LEU A 510 -9.25 -15.76 -12.70
N VAL A 511 -10.07 -14.74 -12.45
CA VAL A 511 -11.54 -14.86 -12.51
C VAL A 511 -12.00 -15.21 -13.93
N ALA A 512 -11.41 -14.60 -14.97
CA ALA A 512 -11.69 -14.97 -16.35
C ALA A 512 -11.26 -16.41 -16.68
N LYS A 513 -10.16 -16.92 -16.11
CA LYS A 513 -9.69 -18.29 -16.34
C LYS A 513 -10.61 -19.34 -15.73
N PHE A 514 -11.11 -19.10 -14.51
CA PHE A 514 -11.79 -20.13 -13.72
C PHE A 514 -13.31 -19.96 -13.62
N GLY A 515 -13.89 -18.85 -14.09
CA GLY A 515 -15.34 -18.66 -14.19
C GLY A 515 -16.08 -18.61 -12.84
N VAL A 516 -15.35 -18.38 -11.75
CA VAL A 516 -15.86 -18.29 -10.37
C VAL A 516 -15.30 -17.05 -9.68
N SER A 517 -15.93 -16.60 -8.59
CA SER A 517 -15.45 -15.47 -7.80
C SER A 517 -14.04 -15.74 -7.24
N LEU A 518 -13.24 -14.67 -7.09
CA LEU A 518 -11.82 -14.72 -6.71
C LEU A 518 -11.54 -15.51 -5.43
N GLU A 519 -12.47 -15.48 -4.47
CA GLU A 519 -12.41 -16.19 -3.20
C GLU A 519 -12.53 -17.72 -3.34
N LEU A 520 -13.18 -18.19 -4.41
CA LEU A 520 -13.30 -19.61 -4.75
C LEU A 520 -12.10 -20.13 -5.56
N ILE A 521 -11.19 -19.25 -5.99
CA ILE A 521 -10.00 -19.62 -6.76
C ILE A 521 -8.89 -20.06 -5.80
N SER A 522 -8.74 -21.37 -5.68
CA SER A 522 -7.73 -21.98 -4.82
C SER A 522 -6.31 -21.60 -5.24
N ASN A 523 -5.37 -21.61 -4.29
CA ASN A 523 -3.96 -21.41 -4.57
C ASN A 523 -3.39 -22.46 -5.55
N GLN A 524 -3.98 -23.67 -5.62
CA GLN A 524 -3.63 -24.66 -6.64
C GLN A 524 -4.12 -24.26 -8.05
N GLN A 525 -5.26 -23.58 -8.18
CA GLN A 525 -5.67 -23.00 -9.45
C GLN A 525 -4.77 -21.83 -9.86
N ILE A 526 -4.35 -20.98 -8.91
CA ILE A 526 -3.35 -19.91 -9.19
C ILE A 526 -2.00 -20.52 -9.60
N PHE A 527 -1.52 -21.56 -8.92
CA PHE A 527 -0.28 -22.24 -9.31
C PHE A 527 -0.41 -22.97 -10.66
N ALA A 528 -1.53 -23.66 -10.90
CA ALA A 528 -1.84 -24.26 -12.19
C ALA A 528 -1.86 -23.20 -13.30
N PHE A 529 -2.38 -22.00 -13.01
CA PHE A 529 -2.39 -20.86 -13.91
C PHE A 529 -0.96 -20.38 -14.24
N ILE A 530 -0.10 -20.10 -13.25
CA ILE A 530 1.29 -19.67 -13.51
C ILE A 530 2.08 -20.72 -14.34
N ASN A 531 1.89 -22.03 -14.09
CA ASN A 531 2.52 -23.09 -14.90
C ASN A 531 1.80 -23.38 -16.23
N SER A 532 0.56 -22.90 -16.40
CA SER A 532 -0.21 -23.17 -17.61
C SER A 532 0.29 -22.34 -18.77
N LYS A 533 -0.25 -22.64 -19.96
CA LYS A 533 -0.24 -21.71 -21.08
C LYS A 533 -0.56 -20.27 -20.62
N GLU A 534 -1.61 -20.11 -19.85
CA GLU A 534 -2.32 -18.85 -19.77
C GLU A 534 -1.77 -17.87 -18.71
N GLY A 535 -1.07 -18.36 -17.68
CA GLY A 535 -0.55 -17.49 -16.61
C GLY A 535 0.92 -17.12 -16.73
N SER A 536 1.74 -17.90 -17.46
CA SER A 536 3.19 -17.66 -17.50
C SER A 536 3.52 -16.30 -18.12
N GLU A 537 2.90 -15.95 -19.25
CA GLU A 537 3.03 -14.59 -19.81
C GLU A 537 2.27 -13.53 -19.03
N VAL A 538 1.15 -13.87 -18.42
CA VAL A 538 0.20 -12.86 -17.90
C VAL A 538 0.64 -12.34 -16.53
N ILE A 539 1.43 -13.11 -15.79
CA ILE A 539 1.84 -12.74 -14.43
C ILE A 539 3.12 -11.92 -14.48
N THR A 540 2.97 -10.60 -14.56
CA THR A 540 4.05 -9.69 -15.02
C THR A 540 4.77 -8.87 -13.96
N HIS A 541 4.33 -8.96 -12.73
CA HIS A 541 5.07 -8.66 -11.51
C HIS A 541 4.64 -9.81 -10.58
N PRO A 542 5.38 -10.92 -10.49
CA PRO A 542 5.06 -12.01 -9.56
C PRO A 542 5.34 -11.65 -8.10
N SER A 543 6.05 -10.55 -7.82
CA SER A 543 6.09 -9.89 -6.51
C SER A 543 6.24 -8.36 -6.66
N PRO A 544 5.99 -7.55 -5.60
CA PRO A 544 6.12 -6.08 -5.68
C PRO A 544 7.55 -5.57 -5.91
N THR A 545 8.56 -6.43 -5.69
CA THR A 545 9.99 -6.11 -5.87
C THR A 545 10.61 -6.81 -7.06
N VAL A 546 9.92 -7.80 -7.63
CA VAL A 546 10.26 -8.45 -8.90
C VAL A 546 9.09 -8.15 -9.82
N ASP A 547 9.10 -6.93 -10.34
CA ASP A 547 8.43 -6.66 -11.60
C ASP A 547 9.08 -7.62 -12.66
N ILE A 548 8.36 -7.97 -13.72
CA ILE A 548 8.73 -8.90 -14.81
C ILE A 548 8.77 -8.23 -16.22
N ASN A 549 8.83 -6.91 -16.16
CA ASN A 549 9.37 -5.89 -17.06
C ASN A 549 11.02 -5.73 -17.41
N PHE A 550 12.38 -5.54 -16.83
CA PHE A 550 13.49 -5.17 -15.61
C PHE A 550 14.99 -5.67 -15.71
N VAL A 551 15.25 -6.96 -15.41
CA VAL A 551 16.48 -7.72 -15.28
C VAL A 551 17.13 -7.93 -16.65
N LYS A 552 16.78 -8.90 -17.51
CA LYS A 552 16.72 -8.76 -19.01
C LYS A 552 17.53 -7.66 -19.74
N VAL A 553 16.91 -6.72 -20.46
CA VAL A 553 17.49 -5.40 -20.82
C VAL A 553 18.12 -4.58 -19.68
N VAL A 554 18.62 -5.15 -18.60
CA VAL A 554 19.82 -4.69 -17.88
C VAL A 554 20.91 -5.76 -17.61
N TYR A 555 20.55 -7.04 -17.64
CA TYR A 555 21.42 -8.18 -17.36
C TYR A 555 21.44 -9.23 -18.50
N ALA A 556 21.09 -8.91 -19.75
CA ALA A 556 21.02 -9.90 -20.83
C ALA A 556 22.33 -10.25 -21.56
N LYS A 557 23.51 -9.74 -21.19
CA LYS A 557 24.77 -10.49 -21.48
C LYS A 557 24.87 -11.61 -20.47
N GLU A 558 24.55 -11.34 -19.22
CA GLU A 558 24.56 -12.30 -18.13
C GLU A 558 23.53 -13.40 -18.44
N ILE A 559 22.33 -13.03 -18.91
CA ILE A 559 21.24 -13.98 -19.23
C ILE A 559 21.44 -14.66 -20.58
N ALA A 560 21.92 -13.96 -21.61
CA ALA A 560 22.28 -14.63 -22.86
C ALA A 560 23.51 -15.54 -22.72
N ALA A 561 24.48 -15.19 -21.87
CA ALA A 561 25.57 -16.10 -21.53
C ALA A 561 25.07 -17.30 -20.72
N TYR A 562 24.11 -17.09 -19.81
CA TYR A 562 23.47 -18.15 -19.03
C TYR A 562 22.77 -19.17 -19.95
N PHE A 563 21.90 -18.70 -20.85
CA PHE A 563 21.17 -19.57 -21.79
C PHE A 563 21.92 -19.88 -23.11
N LYS A 564 23.12 -19.33 -23.29
CA LYS A 564 24.03 -19.54 -24.45
C LYS A 564 23.45 -19.17 -25.82
N ILE A 565 22.53 -18.23 -25.81
CA ILE A 565 21.91 -17.62 -26.97
C ILE A 565 22.54 -16.24 -27.20
N SER A 566 22.19 -15.54 -28.29
CA SER A 566 22.72 -14.20 -28.48
C SER A 566 22.06 -13.20 -27.50
N VAL A 567 22.70 -12.05 -27.26
CA VAL A 567 22.37 -11.04 -26.22
C VAL A 567 21.11 -10.24 -26.56
N GLU A 568 20.14 -10.92 -27.14
CA GLU A 568 19.47 -10.50 -28.36
C GLU A 568 18.30 -11.44 -28.47
N GLN A 569 18.54 -12.75 -28.28
CA GLN A 569 17.54 -13.78 -28.04
C GLN A 569 17.18 -13.81 -26.55
N VAL A 570 16.80 -12.68 -25.95
CA VAL A 570 16.32 -12.67 -24.55
C VAL A 570 15.06 -11.81 -24.36
N LEU A 571 14.46 -11.17 -25.39
CA LEU A 571 13.11 -10.58 -25.28
C LEU A 571 12.10 -11.66 -24.99
N ALA A 572 11.89 -12.65 -25.86
CA ALA A 572 12.84 -13.55 -26.50
C ALA A 572 13.66 -14.38 -25.48
N LEU A 573 13.32 -14.36 -24.19
CA LEU A 573 13.45 -15.47 -23.24
C LEU A 573 12.38 -15.31 -22.16
N PRO A 574 11.61 -16.34 -21.85
CA PRO A 574 10.28 -16.09 -21.35
C PRO A 574 10.20 -15.89 -19.82
N ASN A 575 9.00 -15.67 -19.30
CA ASN A 575 8.76 -15.21 -17.92
C ASN A 575 9.21 -16.25 -16.90
N PHE A 576 8.71 -17.49 -17.00
CA PHE A 576 9.22 -18.58 -16.18
C PHE A 576 10.71 -18.84 -16.42
N GLN A 577 11.27 -18.59 -17.63
CA GLN A 577 12.71 -18.78 -17.83
C GLN A 577 13.58 -17.67 -17.21
N ILE A 578 13.05 -16.48 -16.93
CA ILE A 578 13.85 -15.48 -16.21
C ILE A 578 13.52 -15.45 -14.73
N LEU A 579 12.35 -15.95 -14.31
CA LEU A 579 12.21 -16.48 -12.96
C LEU A 579 13.17 -17.66 -12.73
N LEU A 580 13.41 -18.53 -13.72
CA LEU A 580 14.47 -19.55 -13.67
C LEU A 580 15.86 -18.92 -13.54
N PHE A 581 16.17 -17.86 -14.30
CA PHE A 581 17.44 -17.14 -14.15
C PHE A 581 17.58 -16.48 -12.76
N ILE A 582 16.62 -15.64 -12.35
CA ILE A 582 16.60 -14.95 -11.05
C ILE A 582 16.74 -15.97 -9.89
N ASN A 583 16.08 -17.12 -9.98
CA ASN A 583 16.13 -18.17 -8.97
C ASN A 583 17.43 -19.02 -9.01
N ASN A 584 18.21 -19.02 -10.10
CA ASN A 584 19.40 -19.88 -10.27
C ASN A 584 20.71 -19.12 -10.57
N VAL A 585 20.69 -17.78 -10.52
CA VAL A 585 21.90 -16.94 -10.62
C VAL A 585 22.68 -16.99 -9.30
N PRO A 586 24.02 -17.14 -9.33
CA PRO A 586 24.85 -17.01 -8.15
C PRO A 586 24.64 -15.65 -7.45
N PRO A 587 24.33 -15.61 -6.13
CA PRO A 587 24.05 -14.38 -5.39
C PRO A 587 25.17 -13.31 -5.47
N GLU A 588 26.39 -13.73 -5.80
CA GLU A 588 27.54 -12.86 -6.03
C GLU A 588 27.34 -11.82 -7.16
N GLN A 589 26.45 -12.08 -8.14
CA GLN A 589 26.27 -11.19 -9.31
C GLN A 589 25.44 -9.93 -9.04
N LYS A 590 24.82 -9.79 -7.85
CA LYS A 590 24.10 -8.60 -7.37
C LYS A 590 23.20 -7.92 -8.43
N ILE A 591 22.14 -8.63 -8.77
CA ILE A 591 21.03 -8.12 -9.55
C ILE A 591 20.13 -7.29 -8.63
N ASP A 592 19.89 -6.03 -8.99
CA ASP A 592 18.89 -5.14 -8.38
C ASP A 592 17.61 -5.15 -9.25
N THR A 593 16.50 -4.67 -8.70
CA THR A 593 15.14 -4.73 -9.24
C THR A 593 14.32 -3.42 -9.03
N SER A 594 14.96 -2.25 -8.81
CA SER A 594 14.31 -0.92 -8.60
C SER A 594 14.41 0.22 -9.70
N TRP A 595 13.31 0.98 -9.84
CA TRP A 595 12.87 1.89 -10.94
C TRP A 595 13.61 3.16 -11.43
N THR A 596 14.45 3.86 -10.65
CA THR A 596 14.45 5.35 -10.75
C THR A 596 15.80 6.05 -11.00
N VAL A 597 15.98 6.57 -12.23
CA VAL A 597 17.08 7.44 -12.73
C VAL A 597 18.45 6.77 -12.90
N SER A 598 19.11 7.07 -14.03
CA SER A 598 20.43 6.53 -14.38
C SER A 598 21.43 7.59 -14.84
N SER A 599 22.68 7.45 -14.38
CA SER A 599 23.84 8.22 -14.84
C SER A 599 24.11 8.14 -16.35
N ASN A 600 23.71 7.04 -16.97
CA ASN A 600 24.15 6.67 -18.31
C ASN A 600 23.01 6.67 -19.33
N TYR A 601 21.75 6.61 -18.89
CA TYR A 601 20.58 7.09 -19.65
C TYR A 601 20.92 8.43 -20.33
N LEU A 602 21.57 9.33 -19.61
CA LEU A 602 21.92 10.66 -20.08
C LEU A 602 22.99 10.70 -21.19
N GLU A 603 23.88 9.69 -21.33
CA GLU A 603 24.91 9.67 -22.38
C GLU A 603 24.31 9.49 -23.79
N VAL A 604 23.15 8.86 -23.92
CA VAL A 604 22.57 8.51 -25.23
C VAL A 604 21.74 9.63 -25.87
N VAL A 605 21.14 10.54 -25.09
CA VAL A 605 20.22 11.57 -25.63
C VAL A 605 20.90 12.88 -26.09
N TYR A 606 21.95 13.35 -25.40
CA TYR A 606 22.56 14.66 -25.66
C TYR A 606 23.85 14.64 -26.51
N GLY A 607 24.31 13.44 -26.90
CA GLY A 607 25.34 13.29 -27.93
C GLY A 607 26.77 13.73 -27.54
N LYS A 608 27.66 13.69 -28.54
CA LYS A 608 29.12 13.87 -28.34
C LYS A 608 29.53 15.30 -27.99
N GLU A 609 28.70 16.28 -28.30
CA GLU A 609 28.97 17.70 -28.07
C GLU A 609 28.93 18.04 -26.57
N LEU A 610 28.08 17.37 -25.79
CA LEU A 610 28.06 17.47 -24.33
C LEU A 610 29.42 17.06 -23.73
N VAL A 611 30.02 15.98 -24.24
CA VAL A 611 31.32 15.47 -23.79
C VAL A 611 32.48 16.36 -24.29
N ALA A 612 32.34 16.98 -25.45
CA ALA A 612 33.33 17.92 -25.99
C ALA A 612 33.32 19.28 -25.27
N GLY A 613 32.15 19.76 -24.84
CA GLY A 613 31.98 21.03 -24.12
C GLY A 613 32.19 20.94 -22.61
N LEU A 614 31.80 19.83 -21.97
CA LEU A 614 31.78 19.70 -20.50
C LEU A 614 32.65 18.54 -19.96
N GLY A 615 33.25 17.71 -20.83
CA GLY A 615 34.10 16.59 -20.43
C GLY A 615 33.33 15.31 -20.07
N LYS A 616 34.00 14.39 -19.36
CA LYS A 616 33.38 13.16 -18.82
C LYS A 616 32.87 13.39 -17.39
N ASN A 617 31.72 12.81 -17.07
CA ASN A 617 30.97 13.02 -15.83
C ASN A 617 30.72 14.52 -15.48
N PRO A 618 30.17 15.34 -16.39
CA PRO A 618 29.71 16.68 -16.02
C PRO A 618 28.52 16.59 -15.06
N SER A 619 28.43 17.51 -14.10
CA SER A 619 27.30 17.55 -13.16
C SER A 619 26.02 18.04 -13.87
N VAL A 620 24.84 17.64 -13.35
CA VAL A 620 23.53 18.05 -13.86
C VAL A 620 23.43 19.56 -14.02
N LYS A 621 23.97 20.34 -13.08
CA LYS A 621 23.98 21.80 -13.14
C LYS A 621 24.82 22.36 -14.30
N GLN A 622 25.96 21.73 -14.63
CA GLN A 622 26.76 22.14 -15.81
C GLN A 622 26.06 21.80 -17.13
N ILE A 623 25.33 20.68 -17.18
CA ILE A 623 24.53 20.28 -18.34
C ILE A 623 23.40 21.31 -18.60
N LEU A 624 22.68 21.71 -17.56
CA LEU A 624 21.57 22.67 -17.68
C LEU A 624 22.05 24.06 -18.10
N ASN A 625 23.08 24.62 -17.45
CA ASN A 625 23.64 25.93 -17.83
C ASN A 625 24.11 25.98 -19.31
N PHE A 626 24.68 24.89 -19.84
CA PHE A 626 25.11 24.79 -21.24
C PHE A 626 23.91 24.84 -22.21
N ILE A 627 22.80 24.20 -21.86
CA ILE A 627 21.55 24.19 -22.63
C ILE A 627 20.89 25.58 -22.62
N GLU A 628 20.86 26.27 -21.48
CA GLU A 628 20.33 27.64 -21.38
C GLU A 628 21.12 28.65 -22.23
N GLU A 629 22.45 28.71 -22.08
CA GLU A 629 23.25 29.73 -22.75
C GLU A 629 23.35 29.58 -24.27
N GLN A 630 23.33 28.34 -24.79
CA GLN A 630 23.50 28.04 -26.21
C GLN A 630 22.17 27.74 -26.93
N GLY A 631 21.18 27.17 -26.24
CA GLY A 631 19.86 26.90 -26.83
C GLY A 631 19.14 28.19 -27.22
N ILE A 632 19.10 29.15 -26.29
CA ILE A 632 18.39 30.44 -26.47
C ILE A 632 19.04 31.29 -27.57
N LYS A 633 20.39 31.37 -27.61
CA LYS A 633 21.11 32.17 -28.62
C LYS A 633 20.94 31.67 -30.06
N ASN A 634 20.66 30.38 -30.24
CA ASN A 634 20.49 29.77 -31.56
C ASN A 634 19.01 29.66 -32.00
N GLY A 635 18.07 30.19 -31.21
CA GLY A 635 16.64 30.24 -31.57
C GLY A 635 15.91 28.90 -31.48
N ASN A 636 16.46 27.90 -30.80
CA ASN A 636 15.81 26.61 -30.62
C ASN A 636 14.71 26.69 -29.55
N THR A 637 13.54 26.09 -29.82
CA THR A 637 12.39 26.10 -28.90
C THR A 637 12.62 25.21 -27.68
N VAL A 638 12.64 25.82 -26.49
CA VAL A 638 12.71 25.09 -25.21
C VAL A 638 11.34 24.54 -24.78
N SER A 639 11.04 23.32 -25.24
CA SER A 639 9.93 22.45 -24.79
C SER A 639 10.32 21.01 -25.20
N PRO A 640 10.09 19.94 -24.39
CA PRO A 640 9.11 19.83 -23.30
C PRO A 640 9.69 19.94 -21.88
N PHE A 641 11.00 20.17 -21.71
CA PHE A 641 11.70 20.15 -20.42
C PHE A 641 11.33 21.28 -19.42
N LEU A 642 10.24 22.01 -19.66
CA LEU A 642 9.62 22.96 -18.71
C LEU A 642 8.17 22.55 -18.35
N GLY A 643 7.84 21.27 -18.51
CA GLY A 643 6.66 20.68 -17.87
C GLY A 643 6.76 20.70 -16.34
N LEU A 644 5.62 20.59 -15.66
CA LEU A 644 5.51 20.70 -14.20
C LEU A 644 6.48 19.79 -13.43
N ASP A 645 6.78 18.58 -13.94
CA ASP A 645 7.74 17.65 -13.30
C ASP A 645 9.19 18.16 -13.23
N TYR A 646 9.63 19.03 -14.15
CA TYR A 646 10.96 19.65 -14.06
C TYR A 646 10.99 20.72 -12.96
N VAL A 647 9.90 21.47 -12.79
CA VAL A 647 9.77 22.47 -11.72
C VAL A 647 9.61 21.79 -10.35
N LYS A 648 8.89 20.66 -10.32
CA LYS A 648 8.79 19.72 -9.20
C LYS A 648 10.17 19.18 -8.80
N GLN A 649 11.04 18.84 -9.77
CA GLN A 649 12.43 18.43 -9.49
C GLN A 649 13.33 19.60 -9.02
N LEU A 650 13.19 20.80 -9.59
CA LEU A 650 14.00 21.96 -9.20
C LEU A 650 13.72 22.48 -7.78
N ASN A 651 12.48 22.37 -7.31
CA ASN A 651 12.07 22.79 -5.97
C ASN A 651 11.91 21.62 -4.99
N LEU A 652 12.23 20.38 -5.38
CA LEU A 652 11.79 19.14 -4.73
C LEU A 652 11.99 19.14 -3.20
N ASP A 653 13.16 19.58 -2.75
CA ASP A 653 13.53 19.66 -1.33
C ASP A 653 12.56 20.56 -0.54
N LYS A 654 12.18 21.72 -1.10
CA LYS A 654 11.19 22.64 -0.50
C LYS A 654 9.78 22.04 -0.49
N ILE A 655 9.42 21.17 -1.44
CA ILE A 655 8.10 20.52 -1.49
C ILE A 655 8.01 19.43 -0.42
N VAL A 656 9.06 18.59 -0.34
CA VAL A 656 9.21 17.55 0.68
C VAL A 656 9.18 18.17 2.08
N GLU A 657 9.86 19.30 2.29
CA GLU A 657 9.86 20.03 3.56
C GLU A 657 8.51 20.73 3.86
N LYS A 658 7.91 21.45 2.90
CA LYS A 658 6.65 22.22 3.11
C LYS A 658 5.43 21.31 3.37
N TYR A 659 5.35 20.15 2.73
CA TYR A 659 4.21 19.23 2.82
C TYR A 659 4.53 17.91 3.55
N ASN A 660 5.75 17.75 4.07
CA ASN A 660 6.21 16.62 4.88
C ASN A 660 5.99 15.22 4.22
N ILE A 661 6.20 15.13 2.91
CA ILE A 661 5.89 13.93 2.11
C ILE A 661 7.12 13.04 1.94
N THR A 662 7.01 11.76 2.29
CA THR A 662 8.13 10.78 2.17
C THR A 662 8.20 10.07 0.82
N LYS A 663 7.25 10.33 -0.10
CA LYS A 663 7.19 9.79 -1.47
C LYS A 663 6.78 10.88 -2.45
N THR A 664 7.41 10.92 -3.63
CA THR A 664 7.23 12.01 -4.62
C THR A 664 6.02 11.81 -5.56
N ASN A 665 5.30 10.71 -5.36
CA ASN A 665 4.23 10.19 -6.20
C ASN A 665 2.89 10.95 -6.03
N GLU A 666 2.66 11.54 -4.87
CA GLU A 666 1.33 11.98 -4.39
C GLU A 666 1.02 13.48 -4.68
N ILE A 667 1.87 14.14 -5.46
CA ILE A 667 1.82 15.59 -5.70
C ILE A 667 1.10 15.90 -7.02
N GLY A 668 -0.16 16.34 -6.94
CA GLY A 668 -0.98 16.77 -8.09
C GLY A 668 -0.62 18.16 -8.65
N SER A 669 -1.14 18.49 -9.83
CA SER A 669 -0.74 19.68 -10.61
C SER A 669 -0.86 21.01 -9.88
N ASP A 670 -1.92 21.21 -9.09
CA ASP A 670 -2.13 22.42 -8.29
C ASP A 670 -1.10 22.54 -7.16
N ASN A 671 -0.78 21.41 -6.51
CA ASN A 671 0.29 21.35 -5.51
C ASN A 671 1.66 21.61 -6.17
N ILE A 672 1.87 21.19 -7.42
CA ILE A 672 3.09 21.57 -8.15
C ILE A 672 3.10 23.07 -8.41
N LEU A 673 1.98 23.69 -8.82
CA LEU A 673 1.86 25.13 -9.02
C LEU A 673 2.12 25.94 -7.73
N GLU A 674 1.60 25.50 -6.57
CA GLU A 674 1.98 26.04 -5.25
C GLU A 674 3.48 25.85 -4.95
N SER A 675 4.09 24.76 -5.42
CA SER A 675 5.48 24.41 -5.13
C SER A 675 6.51 25.09 -6.03
N ILE A 676 6.10 25.62 -7.20
CA ILE A 676 6.97 26.42 -8.08
C ILE A 676 7.56 27.59 -7.29
N ASN A 677 6.71 28.18 -6.43
CA ASN A 677 6.87 29.53 -5.94
C ASN A 677 7.24 30.50 -7.07
N VAL A 678 6.26 30.82 -7.92
CA VAL A 678 6.17 32.23 -8.27
C VAL A 678 5.82 32.97 -7.00
N ASP A 679 6.68 33.90 -6.59
CA ASP A 679 6.59 34.71 -5.36
C ASP A 679 5.41 35.72 -5.43
N TYR A 680 4.33 35.36 -6.12
CA TYR A 680 3.29 36.22 -6.70
C TYR A 680 1.93 35.49 -6.63
N LEU A 681 1.16 35.74 -5.57
CA LEU A 681 -0.21 35.25 -5.40
C LEU A 681 -1.17 36.07 -6.29
N ILE A 682 -1.42 35.63 -7.53
CA ILE A 682 -2.22 36.42 -8.47
C ILE A 682 -3.73 36.28 -8.20
N ASP A 683 -4.34 37.34 -7.71
CA ASP A 683 -5.77 37.58 -7.85
C ASP A 683 -6.01 38.09 -9.29
N VAL A 684 -6.63 37.24 -10.11
CA VAL A 684 -6.92 37.55 -11.50
C VAL A 684 -8.03 38.59 -11.63
N LYS A 685 -9.00 38.65 -10.71
CA LYS A 685 -10.07 39.67 -10.75
C LYS A 685 -9.49 41.05 -10.47
N TYR A 686 -8.69 41.17 -9.43
CA TYR A 686 -7.90 42.38 -9.13
C TYR A 686 -7.04 42.78 -10.34
N SER A 687 -6.26 41.85 -10.89
CA SER A 687 -5.37 42.12 -12.03
C SER A 687 -6.12 42.53 -13.30
N ARG A 688 -7.31 41.95 -13.55
CA ARG A 688 -8.19 42.25 -14.69
C ARG A 688 -8.79 43.65 -14.59
N VAL A 689 -9.26 44.04 -13.41
CA VAL A 689 -9.82 45.37 -13.13
C VAL A 689 -8.73 46.44 -13.15
N LYS A 690 -7.65 46.24 -12.37
CA LYS A 690 -6.63 47.26 -12.12
C LYS A 690 -5.71 47.56 -13.31
N TYR A 691 -5.54 46.59 -14.21
CA TYR A 691 -4.62 46.71 -15.36
C TYR A 691 -5.32 46.57 -16.72
N ALA A 692 -6.62 46.83 -16.80
CA ALA A 692 -7.44 46.64 -18.00
C ALA A 692 -6.80 47.24 -19.26
N THR A 693 -6.46 48.54 -19.24
CA THR A 693 -5.76 49.24 -20.34
C THR A 693 -4.47 48.56 -20.80
N GLN A 694 -3.72 47.98 -19.87
CA GLN A 694 -2.40 47.39 -20.14
C GLN A 694 -2.52 45.95 -20.68
N LEU A 695 -3.50 45.19 -20.17
CA LEU A 695 -3.92 43.91 -20.72
C LEU A 695 -4.46 44.06 -22.15
N ALA A 696 -5.33 45.05 -22.38
CA ALA A 696 -5.88 45.38 -23.69
C ALA A 696 -4.76 45.68 -24.71
N ALA A 697 -3.83 46.58 -24.35
CA ALA A 697 -2.70 46.95 -25.18
C ALA A 697 -1.75 45.77 -25.48
N TYR A 698 -1.49 44.88 -24.51
CA TYR A 698 -0.62 43.72 -24.69
C TYR A 698 -1.25 42.65 -25.61
N PHE A 699 -2.51 42.29 -25.36
CA PHE A 699 -3.24 41.30 -26.17
C PHE A 699 -3.80 41.86 -27.49
N LYS A 700 -3.70 43.18 -27.71
CA LYS A 700 -4.18 43.92 -28.90
C LYS A 700 -5.69 43.80 -29.10
N ILE A 701 -6.42 43.94 -27.99
CA ILE A 701 -7.89 43.95 -27.91
C ILE A 701 -8.35 45.29 -27.32
N SER A 702 -9.65 45.56 -27.32
CA SER A 702 -10.24 46.69 -26.57
C SER A 702 -10.28 46.43 -25.06
N GLU A 703 -10.48 47.48 -24.26
CA GLU A 703 -10.62 47.35 -22.80
C GLU A 703 -11.89 46.57 -22.42
N GLU A 704 -12.97 46.69 -23.20
CA GLU A 704 -14.21 45.92 -23.01
C GLU A 704 -13.97 44.40 -23.22
N GLU A 705 -13.12 44.03 -24.18
CA GLU A 705 -12.75 42.64 -24.44
C GLU A 705 -11.84 42.02 -23.36
N VAL A 706 -11.24 42.81 -22.46
CA VAL A 706 -10.43 42.30 -21.33
C VAL A 706 -11.28 41.46 -20.37
N ALA A 707 -12.59 41.70 -20.30
CA ALA A 707 -13.54 40.83 -19.60
C ALA A 707 -13.49 39.37 -20.12
N ASN A 708 -13.16 39.17 -21.40
CA ASN A 708 -13.17 37.87 -22.07
C ASN A 708 -11.80 37.17 -22.13
N LEU A 709 -10.75 37.74 -21.54
CA LEU A 709 -9.46 37.04 -21.40
C LEU A 709 -9.60 35.83 -20.46
N THR A 710 -8.96 34.71 -20.78
CA THR A 710 -8.83 33.60 -19.84
C THR A 710 -7.92 33.98 -18.68
N ASP A 711 -8.12 33.36 -17.53
CA ASP A 711 -7.32 33.65 -16.34
C ASP A 711 -5.83 33.34 -16.55
N GLU A 712 -5.53 32.34 -17.38
CA GLU A 712 -4.18 31.93 -17.78
C GLU A 712 -3.47 33.02 -18.57
N LYS A 713 -4.19 33.75 -19.44
CA LYS A 713 -3.64 34.89 -20.17
C LYS A 713 -3.26 36.04 -19.22
N ILE A 714 -4.08 36.29 -18.20
CA ILE A 714 -3.80 37.33 -17.21
C ILE A 714 -2.65 36.90 -16.28
N LYS A 715 -2.65 35.65 -15.80
CA LYS A 715 -1.53 35.06 -15.04
C LYS A 715 -0.21 35.16 -15.82
N VAL A 716 -0.19 34.75 -17.09
CA VAL A 716 1.00 34.84 -17.97
C VAL A 716 1.44 36.28 -18.21
N TYR A 717 0.50 37.22 -18.39
CA TYR A 717 0.84 38.64 -18.51
C TYR A 717 1.53 39.18 -17.25
N ILE A 718 0.94 38.93 -16.07
CA ILE A 718 1.46 39.44 -14.79
C ILE A 718 2.79 38.77 -14.40
N LEU A 719 2.97 37.46 -14.64
CA LEU A 719 4.21 36.75 -14.35
C LEU A 719 5.35 37.04 -15.34
N GLY A 720 4.99 37.35 -16.60
CA GLY A 720 5.91 37.80 -17.64
C GLY A 720 6.14 39.31 -17.58
N ILE A 721 5.72 40.02 -18.62
CA ILE A 721 6.02 41.46 -18.78
C ILE A 721 5.47 42.32 -17.62
N GLY A 722 4.38 41.93 -16.97
CA GLY A 722 3.87 42.60 -15.77
C GLY A 722 4.87 42.62 -14.61
N LYS A 723 5.69 41.57 -14.45
CA LYS A 723 6.77 41.48 -13.45
C LYS A 723 7.89 42.46 -13.74
N ASP A 724 8.27 42.59 -15.02
CA ASP A 724 9.28 43.56 -15.48
C ASP A 724 8.78 45.02 -15.40
N LEU A 725 7.47 45.23 -15.56
CA LEU A 725 6.78 46.51 -15.36
C LEU A 725 6.47 46.83 -13.88
N GLY A 726 6.72 45.90 -12.94
CA GLY A 726 6.50 46.09 -11.51
C GLY A 726 5.03 46.10 -11.07
N LEU A 727 4.12 45.47 -11.82
CA LEU A 727 2.70 45.35 -11.48
C LEU A 727 2.50 44.35 -10.33
N THR A 728 1.58 44.60 -9.39
CA THR A 728 1.26 43.66 -8.31
C THR A 728 0.19 42.68 -8.75
N GLY A 729 0.38 41.38 -8.52
CA GLY A 729 -0.64 40.37 -8.85
C GLY A 729 -1.83 40.35 -7.89
N ASN A 730 -1.70 41.03 -6.75
CA ASN A 730 -2.59 40.90 -5.60
C ASN A 730 -2.98 42.28 -5.03
N PRO A 731 -4.17 42.40 -4.40
CA PRO A 731 -4.52 43.52 -3.53
C PRO A 731 -3.54 43.78 -2.39
N ILE A 732 -2.76 42.77 -1.97
CA ILE A 732 -1.74 42.88 -0.92
C ILE A 732 -0.35 42.89 -1.57
N ASP A 733 0.42 43.94 -1.33
CA ASP A 733 1.80 44.03 -1.82
C ASP A 733 2.76 43.26 -0.90
N PHE A 734 2.82 41.94 -1.08
CA PHE A 734 3.67 41.05 -0.30
C PHE A 734 5.16 41.44 -0.35
N LYS A 735 5.65 42.02 -1.45
CA LYS A 735 7.01 42.61 -1.56
C LYS A 735 7.25 43.85 -0.70
N LYS A 736 6.21 44.42 -0.11
CA LYS A 736 6.30 45.39 0.99
C LYS A 736 6.07 44.71 2.35
N VAL A 737 5.20 43.70 2.46
CA VAL A 737 5.06 42.88 3.69
C VAL A 737 6.41 42.26 4.10
N GLU A 738 7.16 41.70 3.15
CA GLU A 738 8.55 41.23 3.31
C GLU A 738 9.43 42.20 4.11
N LYS A 739 9.33 43.50 3.78
CA LYS A 739 10.18 44.58 4.31
C LYS A 739 9.66 45.13 5.64
N LEU A 740 8.34 45.18 5.81
CA LEU A 740 7.70 45.65 7.03
C LEU A 740 7.87 44.63 8.17
N LEU A 741 7.72 43.34 7.87
CA LEU A 741 7.79 42.24 8.82
C LEU A 741 9.08 41.42 8.71
N GLU A 742 10.17 42.01 8.18
CA GLU A 742 11.40 41.27 7.81
C GLU A 742 11.96 40.45 8.99
N LYS A 743 12.00 41.07 10.17
CA LYS A 743 12.54 40.49 11.41
C LYS A 743 11.62 39.41 11.97
N GLU A 744 10.32 39.60 11.87
CA GLU A 744 9.28 38.71 12.40
C GLU A 744 9.13 37.47 11.52
N LEU A 745 9.14 37.64 10.19
CA LEU A 745 9.15 36.55 9.20
C LEU A 745 10.42 35.69 9.33
N LYS A 746 11.61 36.30 9.42
CA LYS A 746 12.87 35.58 9.72
C LYS A 746 12.83 34.92 11.10
N GLY A 747 12.24 35.60 12.08
CA GLY A 747 12.06 35.11 13.45
C GLY A 747 11.18 33.86 13.55
N PHE A 748 10.13 33.78 12.72
CA PHE A 748 9.23 32.63 12.65
C PHE A 748 9.81 31.50 11.78
N PHE A 749 10.01 31.75 10.48
CA PHE A 749 10.43 30.74 9.50
C PHE A 749 11.91 30.34 9.60
N LYS A 750 12.72 31.01 10.44
CA LYS A 750 14.17 30.77 10.64
C LYS A 750 15.05 30.96 9.38
N VAL A 751 14.51 31.58 8.34
CA VAL A 751 15.20 31.89 7.08
C VAL A 751 16.24 33.02 7.23
N LYS A 752 17.20 33.10 6.29
CA LYS A 752 18.27 34.11 6.28
C LYS A 752 17.86 35.37 5.52
N ASP A 753 17.16 35.23 4.41
CA ASP A 753 16.49 36.31 3.68
C ASP A 753 14.98 36.06 3.69
N VAL A 754 14.15 37.10 3.67
CA VAL A 754 12.69 36.93 3.52
C VAL A 754 12.31 36.57 2.09
N LYS A 755 13.18 36.87 1.13
CA LYS A 755 13.04 36.48 -0.29
C LYS A 755 13.13 34.97 -0.53
N ASP A 756 13.44 34.18 0.51
CA ASP A 756 13.37 32.73 0.47
C ASP A 756 11.92 32.20 0.65
N LEU A 757 10.99 33.07 1.09
CA LEU A 757 9.59 32.77 1.43
C LEU A 757 8.64 33.02 0.26
N THR A 758 7.61 32.18 0.14
CA THR A 758 6.55 32.33 -0.85
C THR A 758 5.49 33.35 -0.41
N ASP A 759 4.80 34.00 -1.36
CA ASP A 759 3.61 34.82 -1.06
C ASP A 759 2.57 34.02 -0.26
N GLY A 760 2.40 32.73 -0.58
CA GLY A 760 1.51 31.83 0.16
C GLY A 760 1.95 31.56 1.61
N GLN A 761 3.26 31.49 1.87
CA GLN A 761 3.81 31.41 3.23
C GLN A 761 3.64 32.73 3.99
N ILE A 762 3.81 33.88 3.33
CA ILE A 762 3.58 35.19 3.95
C ILE A 762 2.09 35.37 4.26
N ASN A 763 1.20 35.01 3.33
CA ASN A 763 -0.25 35.03 3.52
C ASN A 763 -0.71 34.06 4.63
N GLY A 764 -0.19 32.82 4.63
CA GLY A 764 -0.47 31.84 5.69
C GLY A 764 0.10 32.24 7.06
N PHE A 765 1.26 32.92 7.09
CA PHE A 765 1.80 33.53 8.30
C PHE A 765 0.87 34.62 8.82
N LEU A 766 0.43 35.56 7.98
CA LEU A 766 -0.52 36.62 8.35
C LEU A 766 -1.81 36.03 8.92
N SER A 767 -2.42 35.04 8.25
CA SER A 767 -3.61 34.32 8.74
C SER A 767 -3.40 33.56 10.06
N GLY A 768 -2.16 33.17 10.36
CA GLY A 768 -1.81 32.25 11.45
C GLY A 768 -1.01 32.91 12.56
N GLU A 769 0.33 32.85 12.49
CA GLU A 769 1.19 33.33 13.58
C GLU A 769 1.30 34.86 13.63
N GLY A 770 1.31 35.54 12.48
CA GLY A 770 1.32 37.00 12.39
C GLY A 770 0.09 37.65 13.04
N LYS A 771 -1.06 36.97 12.98
CA LYS A 771 -2.27 37.26 13.76
C LYS A 771 -2.04 37.12 15.26
N LYS A 772 -1.55 35.97 15.75
CA LYS A 772 -1.24 35.75 17.18
C LYS A 772 -0.23 36.75 17.74
N LEU A 773 0.76 37.15 16.93
CA LEU A 773 1.79 38.12 17.27
C LEU A 773 1.33 39.59 17.13
N GLY A 774 0.06 39.84 16.77
CA GLY A 774 -0.50 41.19 16.64
C GLY A 774 0.05 42.02 15.47
N LEU A 775 0.68 41.38 14.49
CA LEU A 775 1.41 42.05 13.40
C LEU A 775 0.48 42.60 12.30
N LEU A 776 -0.77 42.13 12.24
CA LEU A 776 -1.77 42.49 11.23
C LEU A 776 -1.88 44.01 11.00
N LYS A 777 -1.90 44.83 12.07
CA LYS A 777 -2.00 46.29 11.96
C LYS A 777 -0.83 46.93 11.21
N GLN A 778 0.33 46.28 11.15
CA GLN A 778 1.55 46.81 10.52
C GLN A 778 1.51 46.70 8.99
N ILE A 779 0.66 45.85 8.40
CA ILE A 779 0.49 45.74 6.94
C ILE A 779 -0.62 46.65 6.38
N SER A 780 -1.14 47.57 7.20
CA SER A 780 -2.17 48.55 6.81
C SER A 780 -1.77 49.45 5.64
N GLU A 781 -0.48 49.74 5.44
CA GLU A 781 0.02 50.57 4.33
C GLU A 781 0.15 49.81 2.99
N VAL A 782 -0.09 48.49 2.96
CA VAL A 782 0.23 47.63 1.80
C VAL A 782 -0.94 46.81 1.27
N VAL A 783 -2.15 47.12 1.75
CA VAL A 783 -3.43 46.53 1.31
C VAL A 783 -4.20 47.54 0.45
N ASP A 784 -4.75 47.10 -0.68
CA ASP A 784 -5.62 47.91 -1.53
C ASP A 784 -7.01 48.08 -0.90
N VAL A 785 -7.12 49.12 -0.08
CA VAL A 785 -8.33 49.47 0.69
C VAL A 785 -9.54 49.70 -0.22
N GLU A 786 -9.37 50.32 -1.37
CA GLU A 786 -10.49 50.70 -2.23
C GLU A 786 -11.02 49.48 -3.02
N TYR A 787 -10.14 48.57 -3.48
CA TYR A 787 -10.58 47.28 -4.03
C TYR A 787 -11.40 46.48 -3.00
N TYR A 788 -10.92 46.37 -1.75
CA TYR A 788 -11.67 45.61 -0.75
C TYR A 788 -12.96 46.31 -0.27
N LYS A 789 -13.08 47.64 -0.40
CA LYS A 789 -14.38 48.34 -0.25
C LYS A 789 -15.32 48.07 -1.44
N GLU A 790 -14.80 48.03 -2.66
CA GLU A 790 -15.56 47.70 -3.88
C GLU A 790 -16.13 46.28 -3.83
N ILE A 791 -15.40 45.33 -3.24
CA ILE A 791 -15.84 43.94 -3.09
C ILE A 791 -16.66 43.68 -1.80
N TYR A 792 -16.23 44.17 -0.62
CA TYR A 792 -16.80 43.79 0.69
C TYR A 792 -17.36 44.97 1.52
N GLY A 793 -17.45 46.18 0.96
CA GLY A 793 -17.83 47.40 1.68
C GLY A 793 -19.10 47.33 2.55
N LYS A 794 -20.12 46.55 2.17
CA LYS A 794 -21.35 46.35 2.95
C LYS A 794 -21.08 45.62 4.27
N VAL A 795 -20.47 44.44 4.23
CA VAL A 795 -20.18 43.66 5.46
C VAL A 795 -19.17 44.40 6.34
N LEU A 796 -18.20 45.09 5.73
CA LEU A 796 -17.25 45.94 6.44
C LEU A 796 -17.96 47.13 7.13
N THR A 797 -19.01 47.68 6.52
CA THR A 797 -19.84 48.73 7.13
C THR A 797 -20.69 48.19 8.28
N ALA A 798 -21.16 46.94 8.20
CA ALA A 798 -21.92 46.30 9.28
C ALA A 798 -21.04 46.00 10.50
N GLU A 799 -19.88 45.34 10.31
CA GLU A 799 -18.97 44.95 11.40
C GLU A 799 -18.21 46.13 12.03
N PHE A 800 -17.81 47.13 11.22
CA PHE A 800 -16.92 48.22 11.68
C PHE A 800 -17.49 49.64 11.56
N GLY A 801 -18.68 49.81 10.99
CA GLY A 801 -19.25 51.12 10.69
C GLY A 801 -18.65 51.78 9.43
N ALA A 802 -19.11 53.00 9.13
CA ALA A 802 -18.82 53.66 7.85
C ALA A 802 -17.38 54.18 7.66
N ASP A 803 -16.56 54.25 8.71
CA ASP A 803 -15.17 54.76 8.67
C ASP A 803 -14.16 53.60 8.51
N ILE A 804 -14.36 52.81 7.45
CA ILE A 804 -13.58 51.59 7.15
C ILE A 804 -12.13 51.95 6.80
N LYS A 805 -11.18 51.48 7.63
CA LYS A 805 -9.73 51.61 7.43
C LYS A 805 -9.10 50.30 7.00
N ALA A 806 -7.84 50.38 6.55
CA ALA A 806 -7.04 49.20 6.22
C ALA A 806 -6.97 48.18 7.36
N GLU A 807 -6.82 48.64 8.61
CA GLU A 807 -6.83 47.79 9.80
C GLU A 807 -8.11 46.93 9.89
N ASN A 808 -9.29 47.51 9.63
CA ASN A 808 -10.56 46.79 9.65
C ASN A 808 -10.64 45.72 8.56
N ILE A 809 -10.15 46.04 7.36
CA ILE A 809 -10.08 45.11 6.22
C ILE A 809 -9.14 43.93 6.55
N ILE A 810 -8.02 44.19 7.23
CA ILE A 810 -7.08 43.14 7.63
C ILE A 810 -7.65 42.27 8.76
N ASP A 811 -8.29 42.87 9.78
CA ASP A 811 -8.95 42.13 10.86
C ASP A 811 -10.17 41.32 10.36
N PHE A 812 -10.77 41.72 9.23
CA PHE A 812 -11.81 40.96 8.52
C PHE A 812 -11.24 39.79 7.68
N LEU A 813 -10.21 40.04 6.87
CA LEU A 813 -9.63 39.04 5.97
C LEU A 813 -8.84 37.95 6.73
N PHE A 814 -8.09 38.36 7.76
CA PHE A 814 -7.11 37.52 8.47
C PHE A 814 -7.38 37.39 9.97
N GLY A 815 -7.99 38.41 10.59
CA GLY A 815 -8.38 38.38 12.00
C GLY A 815 -9.59 37.47 12.28
N ASP A 816 -10.25 37.70 13.41
CA ASP A 816 -11.44 36.96 13.87
C ASP A 816 -12.71 37.85 13.83
N LYS A 817 -12.69 38.85 12.94
CA LYS A 817 -13.80 39.80 12.70
C LYS A 817 -14.51 39.57 11.35
N SER A 818 -14.16 38.50 10.65
CA SER A 818 -15.09 37.88 9.70
C SER A 818 -16.25 37.25 10.48
N PRO A 819 -17.52 37.45 10.07
CA PRO A 819 -18.60 36.58 10.50
C PRO A 819 -18.27 35.11 10.21
N VAL A 820 -18.78 34.20 11.04
CA VAL A 820 -18.52 32.75 10.93
C VAL A 820 -19.42 32.14 9.85
N ILE A 821 -18.92 31.12 9.16
CA ILE A 821 -19.68 30.33 8.18
C ILE A 821 -19.52 28.84 8.53
N ASP A 822 -20.61 28.19 8.92
CA ASP A 822 -20.71 26.73 8.84
C ASP A 822 -20.87 26.36 7.37
N VAL A 823 -19.80 25.80 6.80
CA VAL A 823 -19.72 25.45 5.38
C VAL A 823 -20.80 24.44 5.00
N LYS A 824 -21.03 23.38 5.79
CA LYS A 824 -22.01 22.34 5.43
C LYS A 824 -23.43 22.87 5.52
N PHE A 825 -23.75 23.56 6.62
CA PHE A 825 -25.07 24.17 6.82
C PHE A 825 -25.38 25.18 5.72
N CYS A 826 -24.42 26.02 5.33
CA CYS A 826 -24.62 26.98 4.25
C CYS A 826 -24.80 26.32 2.88
N LEU A 827 -24.03 25.25 2.58
CA LEU A 827 -24.18 24.50 1.33
C LEU A 827 -25.57 23.87 1.21
N ASP A 828 -26.12 23.33 2.31
CA ASP A 828 -27.47 22.76 2.32
C ASP A 828 -28.55 23.86 2.25
N LYS A 829 -28.54 24.80 3.20
CA LYS A 829 -29.56 25.85 3.36
C LYS A 829 -29.65 26.81 2.17
N TYR A 830 -28.55 27.05 1.46
CA TYR A 830 -28.48 27.96 0.32
C TYR A 830 -28.17 27.23 -1.00
N THR A 831 -28.50 25.94 -1.12
CA THR A 831 -28.24 25.08 -2.30
C THR A 831 -28.55 25.79 -3.64
N ASP A 832 -29.75 26.34 -3.80
CA ASP A 832 -30.20 26.93 -5.08
C ASP A 832 -29.43 28.20 -5.48
N GLU A 833 -28.98 28.99 -4.49
CA GLU A 833 -28.15 30.18 -4.70
C GLU A 833 -26.69 29.79 -5.01
N LEU A 834 -26.14 28.85 -4.24
CA LEU A 834 -24.74 28.46 -4.31
C LEU A 834 -24.44 27.54 -5.49
N THR A 835 -25.43 26.80 -6.02
CA THR A 835 -25.27 26.00 -7.25
C THR A 835 -24.91 26.91 -8.42
N GLN A 836 -25.66 28.00 -8.63
CA GLN A 836 -25.40 28.99 -9.69
C GLN A 836 -24.02 29.64 -9.54
N TYR A 837 -23.57 29.85 -8.30
CA TYR A 837 -22.22 30.38 -8.03
C TYR A 837 -21.12 29.34 -8.29
N ALA A 838 -21.36 28.08 -7.96
CA ALA A 838 -20.44 26.98 -8.25
C ALA A 838 -20.29 26.77 -9.76
N ASP A 839 -21.39 26.81 -10.52
CA ASP A 839 -21.40 26.76 -11.99
C ASP A 839 -20.55 27.89 -12.60
N ILE A 840 -20.69 29.13 -12.10
CA ILE A 840 -19.88 30.30 -12.51
C ILE A 840 -18.38 30.09 -12.22
N LEU A 841 -18.03 29.34 -11.17
CA LEU A 841 -16.65 29.00 -10.81
C LEU A 841 -16.15 27.72 -11.49
N GLY A 842 -16.96 27.02 -12.30
CA GLY A 842 -16.63 25.70 -12.85
C GLY A 842 -16.47 24.61 -11.78
N LYS A 843 -17.04 24.82 -10.59
CA LYS A 843 -16.98 23.92 -9.43
C LYS A 843 -18.30 23.18 -9.27
N ASN A 844 -18.23 21.96 -8.73
CA ASN A 844 -19.41 21.36 -8.10
C ASN A 844 -19.69 22.11 -6.78
N ILE A 845 -20.96 22.27 -6.38
CA ILE A 845 -21.33 22.93 -5.11
C ILE A 845 -20.60 22.32 -3.89
N GLN A 846 -20.44 20.99 -3.84
CA GLN A 846 -19.72 20.28 -2.78
C GLN A 846 -18.18 20.48 -2.81
N LYS A 847 -17.66 21.24 -3.79
CA LYS A 847 -16.26 21.68 -3.89
C LYS A 847 -16.08 23.19 -3.62
N LEU A 848 -17.12 23.90 -3.18
CA LEU A 848 -16.97 25.27 -2.68
C LEU A 848 -16.25 25.27 -1.32
N THR A 849 -15.17 26.04 -1.22
CA THR A 849 -14.39 26.21 0.01
C THR A 849 -14.97 27.31 0.89
N LEU A 850 -14.52 27.40 2.16
CA LEU A 850 -14.83 28.53 3.03
C LEU A 850 -14.53 29.88 2.36
N ASP A 851 -13.42 29.98 1.62
CA ASP A 851 -13.04 31.19 0.89
C ASP A 851 -13.95 31.49 -0.31
N ASP A 852 -14.50 30.47 -0.98
CA ASP A 852 -15.54 30.69 -2.01
C ASP A 852 -16.85 31.16 -1.37
N LEU A 853 -17.25 30.59 -0.23
CA LEU A 853 -18.45 31.02 0.50
C LEU A 853 -18.30 32.43 1.07
N LYS A 854 -17.13 32.80 1.60
CA LYS A 854 -16.80 34.19 1.97
C LYS A 854 -16.93 35.12 0.76
N LYS A 855 -16.32 34.77 -0.39
CA LYS A 855 -16.42 35.56 -1.64
C LYS A 855 -17.85 35.65 -2.17
N TYR A 856 -18.72 34.68 -1.89
CA TYR A 856 -20.15 34.80 -2.16
C TYR A 856 -20.85 35.69 -1.13
N PHE A 857 -21.08 35.20 0.09
CA PHE A 857 -21.96 35.80 1.08
C PHE A 857 -21.53 37.19 1.55
N PHE A 858 -20.24 37.51 1.51
CA PHE A 858 -19.75 38.82 1.97
C PHE A 858 -19.59 39.84 0.85
N SER A 859 -19.77 39.46 -0.41
CA SER A 859 -19.69 40.39 -1.54
C SER A 859 -20.79 41.45 -1.49
N ASN A 860 -20.48 42.65 -1.98
CA ASN A 860 -21.41 43.78 -2.02
C ASN A 860 -22.72 43.48 -2.79
N GLU A 861 -22.74 42.53 -3.72
CA GLU A 861 -23.94 42.13 -4.44
C GLU A 861 -24.84 41.15 -3.67
N LYS A 862 -24.26 40.35 -2.76
CA LYS A 862 -24.94 39.21 -2.12
C LYS A 862 -25.07 39.31 -0.59
N PHE A 863 -24.35 40.22 0.05
CA PHE A 863 -24.40 40.38 1.50
C PHE A 863 -25.78 40.84 2.00
N ASP A 864 -26.26 40.09 2.98
CA ASP A 864 -27.51 40.25 3.70
C ASP A 864 -27.26 39.85 5.17
N GLU A 865 -27.37 40.83 6.07
CA GLU A 865 -27.13 40.68 7.51
C GLU A 865 -28.17 39.76 8.19
N ALA A 866 -29.32 39.53 7.56
CA ALA A 866 -30.37 38.65 8.09
C ALA A 866 -30.13 37.15 7.78
N LYS A 867 -29.12 36.80 6.97
CA LYS A 867 -28.81 35.39 6.66
C LYS A 867 -28.01 34.74 7.78
N SER A 868 -28.59 33.75 8.47
CA SER A 868 -27.81 32.91 9.39
C SER A 868 -26.86 32.00 8.60
N LEU A 869 -25.56 32.23 8.77
CA LEU A 869 -24.48 31.45 8.15
C LEU A 869 -23.93 30.35 9.07
N VAL A 870 -24.47 30.25 10.29
CA VAL A 870 -24.18 29.23 11.30
C VAL A 870 -25.47 28.66 11.86
N THR A 871 -25.38 27.47 12.44
CA THR A 871 -26.49 26.74 13.07
C THR A 871 -26.97 27.36 14.38
N PHE A 872 -26.11 28.08 15.12
CA PHE A 872 -26.38 28.59 16.48
C PHE A 872 -26.43 30.14 16.59
N ASP A 873 -27.24 30.66 17.52
CA ASP A 873 -27.18 32.06 17.97
C ASP A 873 -26.04 32.25 18.98
N LEU A 874 -24.90 32.69 18.45
CA LEU A 874 -23.68 32.94 19.20
C LEU A 874 -23.80 34.15 20.14
N THR A 875 -24.71 35.09 19.87
CA THR A 875 -24.91 36.30 20.70
C THR A 875 -25.73 35.97 21.94
N ALA A 876 -26.81 35.20 21.78
CA ALA A 876 -27.56 34.67 22.91
C ALA A 876 -26.70 33.71 23.75
N PHE A 877 -25.99 32.78 23.10
CA PHE A 877 -25.13 31.81 23.80
C PHE A 877 -24.04 32.49 24.63
N SER A 878 -23.29 33.42 24.03
CA SER A 878 -22.20 34.11 24.74
C SER A 878 -22.69 35.04 25.84
N THR A 879 -23.94 35.53 25.76
CA THR A 879 -24.57 36.25 26.87
C THR A 879 -24.83 35.31 28.05
N GLN A 880 -25.47 34.16 27.81
CA GLN A 880 -25.84 33.19 28.86
C GLN A 880 -24.63 32.50 29.49
N TYR A 881 -23.67 32.03 28.68
CA TYR A 881 -22.49 31.27 29.13
C TYR A 881 -21.21 32.11 29.18
N SER A 882 -21.36 33.43 29.35
CA SER A 882 -20.26 34.39 29.48
C SER A 882 -19.22 33.99 30.53
N SER A 883 -19.64 33.48 31.69
CA SER A 883 -18.72 33.06 32.76
C SER A 883 -17.88 31.84 32.37
N GLN A 884 -18.46 30.86 31.68
CA GLN A 884 -17.79 29.65 31.19
C GLN A 884 -16.80 30.00 30.09
N LEU A 885 -17.19 30.84 29.12
CA LEU A 885 -16.33 31.32 28.05
C LEU A 885 -15.15 32.15 28.59
N ILE A 886 -15.39 33.04 29.55
CA ILE A 886 -14.35 33.84 30.23
C ILE A 886 -13.35 32.93 30.95
N ALA A 887 -13.83 31.89 31.65
CA ALA A 887 -12.97 30.95 32.35
C ALA A 887 -12.16 30.05 31.41
N PHE A 888 -12.78 29.56 30.33
CA PHE A 888 -12.13 28.68 29.34
C PHE A 888 -11.04 29.40 28.54
N TYR A 889 -11.34 30.59 28.02
CA TYR A 889 -10.37 31.40 27.26
C TYR A 889 -9.44 32.25 28.15
N ASN A 890 -9.66 32.27 29.47
CA ASN A 890 -8.86 33.02 30.46
C ASN A 890 -8.69 34.52 30.10
N VAL A 891 -9.81 35.17 29.78
CA VAL A 891 -9.92 36.62 29.49
C VAL A 891 -10.56 37.37 30.66
N THR A 892 -10.77 38.70 30.56
CA THR A 892 -11.44 39.48 31.62
C THR A 892 -12.90 39.81 31.33
N ALA A 893 -13.32 39.83 30.05
CA ALA A 893 -14.69 40.06 29.61
C ALA A 893 -15.01 39.26 28.35
N VAL A 894 -16.27 38.82 28.21
CA VAL A 894 -16.74 38.04 27.04
C VAL A 894 -16.59 38.80 25.71
N THR A 895 -16.54 40.14 25.76
CA THR A 895 -16.28 41.01 24.60
C THR A 895 -14.86 40.92 24.03
N GLU A 896 -13.92 40.30 24.76
CA GLU A 896 -12.59 39.95 24.24
C GLU A 896 -12.62 38.67 23.37
N ILE A 897 -13.71 37.90 23.45
CA ILE A 897 -13.88 36.61 22.78
C ILE A 897 -14.60 36.84 21.45
N THR A 898 -14.11 36.18 20.40
CA THR A 898 -14.57 36.38 19.01
C THR A 898 -15.71 35.43 18.65
N GLN A 899 -16.51 35.76 17.62
CA GLN A 899 -17.57 34.83 17.17
C GLN A 899 -17.01 33.47 16.74
N ALA A 900 -15.81 33.44 16.14
CA ALA A 900 -15.13 32.20 15.78
C ALA A 900 -14.83 31.31 17.01
N GLN A 901 -14.29 31.91 18.08
CA GLN A 901 -14.06 31.21 19.36
C GLN A 901 -15.37 30.77 20.02
N ILE A 902 -16.42 31.60 19.98
CA ILE A 902 -17.73 31.23 20.56
C ILE A 902 -18.33 30.05 19.79
N TYR A 903 -18.30 30.08 18.44
CA TYR A 903 -18.77 28.96 17.61
C TYR A 903 -17.97 27.68 17.88
N GLN A 904 -16.63 27.78 17.89
CA GLN A 904 -15.76 26.65 18.20
C GLN A 904 -16.10 26.03 19.57
N PHE A 905 -16.21 26.85 20.62
CA PHE A 905 -16.58 26.38 21.95
C PHE A 905 -17.96 25.71 21.95
N VAL A 906 -18.95 26.26 21.24
CA VAL A 906 -20.28 25.64 21.09
C VAL A 906 -20.21 24.26 20.42
N THR A 907 -19.38 24.09 19.38
CA THR A 907 -19.32 22.84 18.61
C THR A 907 -18.32 21.79 19.11
N GLU A 908 -17.35 22.18 19.93
CA GLU A 908 -16.24 21.28 20.35
C GLU A 908 -16.19 21.03 21.87
N GLU A 909 -16.69 21.94 22.71
CA GLU A 909 -16.42 21.93 24.17
C GLU A 909 -17.67 22.10 25.06
N ALA A 910 -18.69 22.83 24.59
CA ALA A 910 -19.87 23.15 25.40
C ALA A 910 -20.69 21.90 25.80
N SER A 911 -20.70 20.86 24.98
CA SER A 911 -21.36 19.58 25.28
C SER A 911 -20.57 18.72 26.27
N LYS A 912 -19.23 18.70 26.20
CA LYS A 912 -18.35 18.12 27.24
C LYS A 912 -18.58 18.73 28.62
N LEU A 913 -18.95 20.02 28.65
CA LEU A 913 -19.34 20.77 29.84
C LEU A 913 -20.84 20.65 30.19
N ASN A 914 -21.60 19.83 29.46
CA ASN A 914 -23.04 19.62 29.58
C ASN A 914 -23.86 20.93 29.63
N LEU A 915 -23.55 21.87 28.73
CA LEU A 915 -24.30 23.11 28.55
C LEU A 915 -25.55 22.87 27.68
N ASN A 916 -26.65 23.57 27.96
CA ASN A 916 -27.91 23.39 27.24
C ASN A 916 -27.85 24.07 25.86
N LEU A 917 -27.45 23.32 24.83
CA LEU A 917 -27.31 23.84 23.47
C LEU A 917 -28.65 23.99 22.71
N SER A 918 -29.71 23.29 23.14
CA SER A 918 -31.03 23.35 22.47
C SER A 918 -31.69 24.73 22.48
N GLU A 919 -31.38 25.58 23.46
CA GLU A 919 -31.88 26.97 23.55
C GLU A 919 -31.27 27.91 22.49
N PHE A 920 -30.17 27.50 21.85
CA PHE A 920 -29.35 28.34 20.97
C PHE A 920 -29.32 27.88 19.52
N ILE A 921 -29.80 26.67 19.20
CA ILE A 921 -29.84 26.18 17.83
C ILE A 921 -31.03 26.78 17.06
N SER A 922 -30.76 27.30 15.87
CA SER A 922 -31.80 27.75 14.94
C SER A 922 -32.65 26.58 14.43
N ALA A 923 -33.92 26.84 14.09
CA ALA A 923 -34.81 25.82 13.55
C ALA A 923 -34.24 25.15 12.29
N ASP A 924 -33.59 25.93 11.42
CA ASP A 924 -32.91 25.43 10.22
C ASP A 924 -31.70 24.57 10.57
N GLY A 925 -30.89 24.97 11.57
CA GLY A 925 -29.73 24.20 12.03
C GLY A 925 -30.15 22.86 12.66
N LEU A 926 -31.25 22.85 13.41
CA LEU A 926 -31.83 21.64 13.98
C LEU A 926 -32.35 20.70 12.88
N ALA A 927 -33.03 21.24 11.85
CA ALA A 927 -33.47 20.48 10.69
C ALA A 927 -32.30 19.93 9.86
N PHE A 928 -31.22 20.72 9.70
CA PHE A 928 -29.99 20.29 9.06
C PHE A 928 -29.34 19.11 9.77
N TYR A 929 -29.14 19.17 11.10
CA TYR A 929 -28.59 18.02 11.84
C TYR A 929 -29.52 16.80 11.82
N LYS A 930 -30.85 16.99 11.90
CA LYS A 930 -31.84 15.90 11.74
C LYS A 930 -31.87 15.29 10.33
N LYS A 931 -31.22 15.90 9.34
CA LYS A 931 -31.07 15.41 7.96
C LYS A 931 -29.68 14.77 7.73
N GLU A 932 -28.60 15.50 7.96
CA GLU A 932 -27.20 15.08 7.71
C GLU A 932 -26.74 13.89 8.57
N TYR A 933 -27.35 13.68 9.75
CA TYR A 933 -26.99 12.63 10.69
C TYR A 933 -28.07 11.54 10.84
N ALA A 934 -29.19 11.65 10.14
CA ALA A 934 -30.38 10.79 10.31
C ALA A 934 -30.05 9.29 10.23
N GLU A 935 -29.44 8.86 9.13
CA GLU A 935 -29.11 7.46 8.86
C GLU A 935 -28.00 6.94 9.79
N LYS A 936 -27.06 7.80 10.17
CA LYS A 936 -25.92 7.45 11.05
C LYS A 936 -26.44 7.12 12.46
N ILE A 937 -27.30 7.97 13.01
CA ILE A 937 -27.91 7.80 14.34
C ILE A 937 -28.86 6.60 14.33
N ALA A 938 -29.65 6.42 13.27
CA ALA A 938 -30.53 5.26 13.10
C ALA A 938 -29.75 3.93 13.16
N VAL A 939 -28.64 3.82 12.42
CA VAL A 939 -27.77 2.64 12.41
C VAL A 939 -27.01 2.48 13.74
N GLN A 940 -26.57 3.56 14.37
CA GLN A 940 -25.82 3.51 15.63
C GLN A 940 -26.66 3.00 16.82
N TYR A 941 -27.95 3.30 16.84
CA TYR A 941 -28.85 3.00 17.97
C TYR A 941 -29.91 1.93 17.68
N ASP A 942 -29.86 1.28 16.51
CA ASP A 942 -30.82 0.28 16.01
C ASP A 942 -32.29 0.78 16.07
N VAL A 943 -32.52 1.96 15.49
CA VAL A 943 -33.84 2.60 15.39
C VAL A 943 -34.18 3.01 13.96
N ASP A 944 -35.47 3.14 13.66
CA ASP A 944 -35.93 3.67 12.37
C ASP A 944 -35.53 5.16 12.22
N VAL A 945 -35.22 5.59 10.99
CA VAL A 945 -34.81 6.97 10.66
C VAL A 945 -35.87 8.01 11.07
N SER A 946 -37.15 7.63 11.13
CA SER A 946 -38.23 8.47 11.67
C SER A 946 -38.08 8.81 13.14
N VAL A 947 -37.50 7.92 13.97
CA VAL A 947 -37.25 8.17 15.40
C VAL A 947 -36.29 9.35 15.58
N VAL A 948 -35.28 9.47 14.71
CA VAL A 948 -34.31 10.57 14.74
C VAL A 948 -34.98 11.93 14.45
N GLN A 949 -36.09 11.94 13.69
CA GLN A 949 -36.88 13.16 13.46
C GLN A 949 -37.63 13.62 14.72
N GLU A 950 -38.00 12.70 15.61
CA GLU A 950 -38.72 13.00 16.85
C GLU A 950 -37.80 13.23 18.06
N LEU A 951 -36.49 12.95 17.96
CA LEU A 951 -35.54 13.12 19.07
C LEU A 951 -35.53 14.53 19.69
N ASN A 952 -35.36 14.53 21.02
CA ASN A 952 -35.10 15.72 21.82
C ASN A 952 -33.84 16.44 21.31
N PRO A 953 -33.88 17.77 21.07
CA PRO A 953 -32.74 18.52 20.54
C PRO A 953 -31.46 18.37 21.37
N ASN A 954 -31.52 18.22 22.69
CA ASN A 954 -30.32 18.01 23.50
C ASN A 954 -29.68 16.63 23.26
N VAL A 955 -30.49 15.56 23.16
CA VAL A 955 -30.00 14.21 22.84
C VAL A 955 -29.38 14.18 21.43
N LEU A 956 -30.02 14.85 20.47
CA LEU A 956 -29.47 14.97 19.12
C LEU A 956 -28.12 15.72 19.12
N LEU A 957 -28.02 16.82 19.87
CA LEU A 957 -26.80 17.62 19.91
C LEU A 957 -25.66 16.93 20.68
N ASP A 958 -25.97 16.17 21.73
CA ASP A 958 -25.02 15.30 22.43
C ASP A 958 -24.45 14.24 21.47
N ILE A 959 -25.29 13.57 20.68
CA ILE A 959 -24.86 12.57 19.70
C ILE A 959 -24.08 13.21 18.52
N VAL A 960 -24.44 14.42 18.07
CA VAL A 960 -23.83 15.07 16.89
C VAL A 960 -22.54 15.82 17.19
N LEU A 961 -22.43 16.44 18.38
CA LEU A 961 -21.25 17.20 18.82
C LEU A 961 -20.38 16.43 19.82
N GLY A 962 -20.84 15.25 20.25
CA GLY A 962 -20.23 14.45 21.31
C GLY A 962 -20.63 14.94 22.70
N GLY A 963 -20.73 14.03 23.65
CA GLY A 963 -21.09 14.31 25.04
C GLY A 963 -21.22 13.00 25.82
N TRP A 964 -22.29 12.82 26.59
CA TRP A 964 -22.54 11.57 27.31
C TRP A 964 -22.62 10.34 26.39
N SER A 965 -23.04 10.51 25.14
CA SER A 965 -23.03 9.48 24.10
C SER A 965 -21.64 8.87 23.81
N ASN A 966 -20.55 9.57 24.15
CA ASN A 966 -19.17 9.10 23.96
C ASN A 966 -18.58 8.41 25.22
N ASP A 967 -19.15 8.69 26.39
CA ASP A 967 -18.60 8.29 27.69
C ASP A 967 -19.41 7.19 28.39
N ILE A 968 -20.69 7.01 28.04
CA ILE A 968 -21.58 6.05 28.69
C ILE A 968 -21.23 4.58 28.36
N ASP A 969 -21.30 3.73 29.37
CA ASP A 969 -21.44 2.28 29.23
C ASP A 969 -22.90 1.91 29.55
N SER A 970 -23.69 1.67 28.50
CA SER A 970 -25.13 1.45 28.60
C SER A 970 -25.49 0.21 29.42
N ASP A 971 -24.66 -0.83 29.43
CA ASP A 971 -24.92 -2.08 30.16
C ASP A 971 -24.56 -1.95 31.65
N TYR A 972 -23.49 -1.21 31.97
CA TYR A 972 -23.24 -0.76 33.34
C TYR A 972 -24.39 0.12 33.84
N PHE A 973 -24.88 1.06 33.03
CA PHE A 973 -25.99 1.93 33.43
C PHE A 973 -27.29 1.14 33.66
N ARG A 974 -27.61 0.18 32.77
CA ARG A 974 -28.71 -0.78 32.96
C ARG A 974 -28.57 -1.53 34.28
N PHE A 975 -27.41 -2.10 34.56
CA PHE A 975 -27.14 -2.83 35.81
C PHE A 975 -27.32 -1.92 37.03
N LYS A 976 -26.71 -0.73 37.01
CA LYS A 976 -26.67 0.20 38.15
C LYS A 976 -28.04 0.81 38.49
N PHE A 977 -28.85 1.12 37.48
CA PHE A 977 -30.12 1.85 37.63
C PHE A 977 -31.36 1.06 37.18
N THR A 978 -31.26 -0.28 37.12
CA THR A 978 -32.33 -1.20 36.66
C THR A 978 -33.74 -0.77 37.08
N GLY A 979 -33.97 -0.54 38.39
CA GLY A 979 -35.31 -0.23 38.90
C GLY A 979 -35.89 1.10 38.40
N ASP A 980 -35.10 2.18 38.46
CA ASP A 980 -35.56 3.53 38.14
C ASP A 980 -35.77 3.73 36.63
N VAL A 981 -34.87 3.15 35.82
CA VAL A 981 -34.95 3.21 34.36
C VAL A 981 -36.10 2.34 33.83
N GLN A 982 -36.31 1.13 34.39
CA GLN A 982 -37.49 0.32 34.08
C GLN A 982 -38.81 1.04 34.43
N ALA A 983 -38.87 1.68 35.61
CA ALA A 983 -40.05 2.41 36.04
C ALA A 983 -40.35 3.62 35.15
N THR A 984 -39.31 4.31 34.66
CA THR A 984 -39.46 5.51 33.83
C THR A 984 -39.96 5.20 32.42
N PHE A 985 -39.46 4.14 31.78
CA PHE A 985 -39.93 3.71 30.45
C PHE A 985 -41.09 2.69 30.49
N GLY A 986 -41.54 2.29 31.68
CA GLY A 986 -42.66 1.38 31.88
C GLY A 986 -42.43 -0.05 31.39
N VAL A 987 -41.17 -0.50 31.31
CA VAL A 987 -40.81 -1.82 30.76
C VAL A 987 -40.69 -2.90 31.83
N ASP A 988 -41.17 -4.10 31.51
CA ASP A 988 -41.16 -5.31 32.34
C ASP A 988 -39.77 -5.93 32.53
N ALA A 989 -38.81 -5.62 31.66
CA ALA A 989 -37.40 -6.04 31.80
C ALA A 989 -36.44 -4.94 31.34
N ILE A 990 -35.35 -4.70 32.10
CA ILE A 990 -34.33 -3.69 31.80
C ILE A 990 -33.66 -3.89 30.43
N ALA A 991 -33.55 -5.13 29.96
CA ALA A 991 -33.04 -5.47 28.62
C ALA A 991 -33.93 -5.00 27.44
N LYS A 992 -35.10 -4.39 27.72
CA LYS A 992 -35.94 -3.73 26.71
C LYS A 992 -35.74 -2.21 26.63
N VAL A 993 -34.92 -1.62 27.52
CA VAL A 993 -34.54 -0.21 27.43
C VAL A 993 -33.39 -0.08 26.44
N THR A 994 -33.55 0.74 25.39
CA THR A 994 -32.50 0.95 24.38
C THR A 994 -31.44 1.96 24.84
N ASP A 995 -30.25 1.93 24.24
CA ASP A 995 -29.17 2.89 24.51
C ASP A 995 -29.62 4.34 24.32
N LEU A 996 -30.45 4.58 23.30
CA LEU A 996 -31.04 5.89 23.00
C LEU A 996 -32.05 6.35 24.08
N GLN A 997 -32.79 5.42 24.68
CA GLN A 997 -33.64 5.71 25.84
C GLN A 997 -32.81 6.02 27.10
N ILE A 998 -31.66 5.39 27.27
CA ILE A 998 -30.75 5.69 28.40
C ILE A 998 -30.17 7.10 28.26
N LEU A 999 -29.76 7.52 27.06
CA LEU A 999 -29.33 8.90 26.82
C LEU A 999 -30.47 9.91 27.03
N GLN A 1000 -31.68 9.62 26.54
CA GLN A 1000 -32.86 10.44 26.83
C GLN A 1000 -33.10 10.59 28.34
N TYR A 1001 -33.03 9.48 29.09
CA TYR A 1001 -33.16 9.49 30.55
C TYR A 1001 -32.12 10.38 31.24
N LEU A 1002 -30.87 10.39 30.79
CA LEU A 1002 -29.82 11.25 31.34
C LEU A 1002 -30.11 12.74 31.11
N HIS A 1003 -30.49 13.15 29.89
CA HIS A 1003 -30.81 14.55 29.59
C HIS A 1003 -32.10 15.05 30.26
N ASP A 1004 -32.98 14.14 30.71
CA ASP A 1004 -34.15 14.47 31.53
C ASP A 1004 -33.81 14.60 33.05
N GLN A 1005 -32.60 14.24 33.48
CA GLN A 1005 -32.17 14.44 34.88
C GLN A 1005 -31.72 15.87 35.17
N LYS A 1006 -32.02 16.36 36.38
CA LYS A 1006 -31.56 17.67 36.86
C LYS A 1006 -30.08 17.71 37.23
N THR A 1007 -29.50 16.56 37.55
CA THR A 1007 -28.10 16.36 37.95
C THR A 1007 -27.72 14.91 37.66
N VAL A 1008 -26.62 14.69 36.94
CA VAL A 1008 -26.04 13.36 36.69
C VAL A 1008 -24.69 13.28 37.39
N ASP A 1009 -24.43 12.19 38.11
CA ASP A 1009 -23.09 11.89 38.62
C ASP A 1009 -22.33 11.06 37.57
N VAL A 1010 -21.32 11.67 36.95
CA VAL A 1010 -20.48 11.03 35.92
C VAL A 1010 -19.75 9.79 36.42
N LYS A 1011 -19.58 9.60 37.74
CA LYS A 1011 -19.05 8.36 38.32
C LYS A 1011 -20.01 7.16 38.19
N THR A 1012 -21.20 7.38 37.63
CA THR A 1012 -22.26 6.37 37.47
C THR A 1012 -22.66 6.09 36.02
N ILE A 1013 -22.07 6.78 35.03
CA ILE A 1013 -22.34 6.53 33.61
C ILE A 1013 -21.41 5.47 33.00
N ASN A 1014 -20.30 5.13 33.66
CA ASN A 1014 -19.33 4.13 33.22
C ASN A 1014 -18.77 3.34 34.43
N TRP A 1015 -18.32 2.10 34.22
CA TRP A 1015 -17.70 1.26 35.25
C TRP A 1015 -16.25 1.63 35.55
N PHE A 1016 -15.62 2.46 34.70
CA PHE A 1016 -14.29 3.03 34.94
C PHE A 1016 -14.34 4.57 34.98
N ASP A 1017 -13.78 5.15 36.04
CA ASP A 1017 -13.76 6.61 36.25
C ASP A 1017 -12.61 7.27 35.47
N THR A 1018 -12.83 7.50 34.17
CA THR A 1018 -11.86 8.18 33.30
C THR A 1018 -11.50 9.58 33.78
N SER A 1019 -12.47 10.31 34.32
CA SER A 1019 -12.29 11.67 34.84
C SER A 1019 -11.36 11.70 36.05
N GLU A 1020 -11.56 10.81 37.03
CA GLU A 1020 -10.68 10.71 38.18
C GLU A 1020 -9.33 10.06 37.82
N TYR A 1021 -9.27 9.14 36.85
CA TYR A 1021 -7.99 8.62 36.32
C TYR A 1021 -7.13 9.73 35.71
N VAL A 1022 -7.70 10.58 34.85
CA VAL A 1022 -7.01 11.73 34.27
C VAL A 1022 -6.62 12.75 35.33
N LYS A 1023 -7.49 13.03 36.29
CA LYS A 1023 -7.22 13.94 37.42
C LYS A 1023 -6.18 13.43 38.41
N LYS A 1024 -6.08 12.11 38.62
CA LYS A 1024 -5.13 11.43 39.54
C LYS A 1024 -3.68 11.46 39.02
N TYR A 1025 -3.48 11.39 37.70
CA TYR A 1025 -2.15 11.31 37.07
C TYR A 1025 -1.76 12.53 36.23
N GLY A 1026 -2.73 13.36 35.83
CA GLY A 1026 -2.52 14.66 35.20
C GLY A 1026 -1.50 14.63 34.06
N LYS A 1027 -0.47 15.47 34.16
CA LYS A 1027 0.54 15.68 33.09
C LYS A 1027 1.40 14.45 32.77
N GLU A 1028 1.54 13.51 33.70
CA GLU A 1028 2.33 12.29 33.47
C GLU A 1028 1.56 11.32 32.57
N LEU A 1029 0.25 11.17 32.83
CA LEU A 1029 -0.66 10.45 31.94
C LEU A 1029 -0.88 11.20 30.62
N GLU A 1030 -1.00 12.52 30.65
CA GLU A 1030 -1.12 13.37 29.46
C GLU A 1030 0.02 13.10 28.46
N ALA A 1031 1.27 13.08 28.96
CA ALA A 1031 2.44 12.79 28.14
C ALA A 1031 2.41 11.35 27.58
N ALA A 1032 2.06 10.36 28.39
CA ALA A 1032 2.00 8.95 27.96
C ALA A 1032 0.86 8.68 26.96
N LEU A 1033 -0.30 9.33 27.10
CA LEU A 1033 -1.40 9.27 26.15
C LEU A 1033 -1.04 9.94 24.82
N LYS A 1034 -0.39 11.10 24.86
CA LYS A 1034 0.10 11.81 23.66
C LYS A 1034 1.18 10.99 22.92
N ASP A 1035 2.08 10.33 23.64
CA ASP A 1035 3.06 9.43 23.03
C ASP A 1035 2.40 8.17 22.43
N SER A 1036 1.40 7.59 23.11
CA SER A 1036 0.76 6.33 22.69
C SER A 1036 -0.27 6.48 21.56
N TYR A 1037 -0.93 7.63 21.44
CA TYR A 1037 -1.95 7.91 20.42
C TYR A 1037 -1.54 8.99 19.41
N HIS A 1038 -0.38 9.63 19.58
CA HIS A 1038 0.17 10.68 18.70
C HIS A 1038 -0.73 11.93 18.52
N VAL A 1039 -1.62 12.19 19.48
CA VAL A 1039 -2.49 13.39 19.56
C VAL A 1039 -1.75 14.61 20.12
N LYS A 1040 -2.22 15.83 19.83
CA LYS A 1040 -1.61 17.07 20.34
C LYS A 1040 -2.19 17.47 21.70
N ASP A 1041 -3.48 17.27 21.88
CA ASP A 1041 -4.19 17.35 23.16
C ASP A 1041 -4.84 16.01 23.53
N ILE A 1042 -5.01 15.74 24.82
CA ILE A 1042 -5.78 14.56 25.28
C ILE A 1042 -7.28 14.78 25.20
N SER A 1043 -7.76 16.02 25.00
CA SER A 1043 -9.16 16.30 24.65
C SER A 1043 -9.57 15.77 23.26
N GLU A 1044 -8.60 15.31 22.45
CA GLU A 1044 -8.80 14.55 21.21
C GLU A 1044 -9.14 13.06 21.46
N LEU A 1045 -9.07 12.57 22.70
CA LEU A 1045 -9.25 11.15 23.05
C LEU A 1045 -10.61 10.88 23.71
N SER A 1046 -11.32 9.87 23.20
CA SER A 1046 -12.52 9.34 23.86
C SER A 1046 -12.22 8.64 25.18
N SER A 1047 -13.20 8.57 26.09
CA SER A 1047 -13.09 7.75 27.31
C SER A 1047 -12.72 6.30 27.01
N GLN A 1048 -13.20 5.72 25.89
CA GLN A 1048 -12.82 4.36 25.48
C GLN A 1048 -11.32 4.23 25.14
N GLN A 1049 -10.69 5.24 24.52
CA GLN A 1049 -9.24 5.27 24.29
C GLN A 1049 -8.46 5.41 25.60
N ILE A 1050 -8.96 6.19 26.56
CA ILE A 1050 -8.36 6.37 27.88
C ILE A 1050 -8.46 5.06 28.70
N ILE A 1051 -9.62 4.39 28.69
CA ILE A 1051 -9.82 3.05 29.29
C ILE A 1051 -8.88 2.04 28.63
N LYS A 1052 -8.84 1.96 27.30
CA LYS A 1052 -7.97 1.04 26.56
C LYS A 1052 -6.49 1.28 26.86
N PHE A 1053 -6.08 2.53 27.06
CA PHE A 1053 -4.74 2.84 27.55
C PHE A 1053 -4.55 2.39 29.00
N ALA A 1054 -5.49 2.67 29.91
CA ALA A 1054 -5.38 2.29 31.33
C ALA A 1054 -5.18 0.78 31.57
N PHE A 1055 -5.67 -0.06 30.65
CA PHE A 1055 -5.45 -1.52 30.64
C PHE A 1055 -4.41 -1.98 29.59
N SER A 1056 -3.51 -1.10 29.15
CA SER A 1056 -2.44 -1.41 28.20
C SER A 1056 -1.14 -1.87 28.88
N PRO A 1057 -0.28 -2.66 28.20
CA PRO A 1057 1.08 -2.95 28.66
C PRO A 1057 1.97 -1.71 28.89
N GLU A 1058 1.64 -0.58 28.27
CA GLU A 1058 2.36 0.68 28.31
C GLU A 1058 2.00 1.48 29.57
N ALA A 1059 0.74 1.41 30.02
CA ALA A 1059 0.23 2.13 31.19
C ALA A 1059 0.63 1.55 32.55
N LYS A 1060 1.60 0.63 32.62
CA LYS A 1060 2.05 -0.01 33.88
C LYS A 1060 2.58 0.96 34.95
N ALA A 1061 2.79 2.24 34.63
CA ALA A 1061 3.11 3.29 35.59
C ALA A 1061 1.88 3.88 36.31
N PHE A 1062 0.66 3.66 35.79
CA PHE A 1062 -0.57 4.32 36.21
C PHE A 1062 -1.56 3.30 36.79
N SER A 1063 -1.75 3.31 38.11
CA SER A 1063 -2.64 2.35 38.78
C SER A 1063 -4.12 2.67 38.59
N THR A 1064 -4.87 1.71 38.06
CA THR A 1064 -6.33 1.70 37.95
C THR A 1064 -7.05 1.42 39.28
N GLU A 1065 -6.31 1.21 40.38
CA GLU A 1065 -6.86 0.97 41.71
C GLU A 1065 -7.69 2.17 42.21
N GLY A 1066 -8.86 1.84 42.78
CA GLY A 1066 -9.85 2.81 43.26
C GLY A 1066 -10.72 3.45 42.17
N LEU A 1067 -10.57 3.05 40.90
CA LEU A 1067 -11.21 3.69 39.74
C LEU A 1067 -12.12 2.74 38.93
N ILE A 1068 -12.31 1.51 39.40
CA ILE A 1068 -13.11 0.45 38.78
C ILE A 1068 -14.27 0.09 39.72
N ASP A 1069 -15.50 0.02 39.22
CA ASP A 1069 -16.58 -0.68 39.94
C ASP A 1069 -16.37 -2.20 39.87
N LEU A 1070 -15.56 -2.70 40.80
CA LEU A 1070 -15.27 -4.12 40.91
C LEU A 1070 -16.52 -4.97 41.15
N GLY A 1071 -17.61 -4.41 41.72
CA GLY A 1071 -18.85 -5.15 41.96
C GLY A 1071 -19.56 -5.49 40.65
N TYR A 1072 -19.70 -4.52 39.74
CA TYR A 1072 -20.23 -4.77 38.39
C TYR A 1072 -19.39 -5.82 37.65
N ILE A 1073 -18.06 -5.73 37.73
CA ILE A 1073 -17.16 -6.69 37.08
C ILE A 1073 -17.30 -8.10 37.69
N THR A 1074 -17.40 -8.24 39.02
CA THR A 1074 -17.58 -9.56 39.65
C THR A 1074 -18.95 -10.17 39.41
N ASP A 1075 -20.01 -9.36 39.36
CA ASP A 1075 -21.38 -9.88 39.19
C ASP A 1075 -21.66 -10.22 37.71
N THR A 1076 -21.17 -9.41 36.77
CA THR A 1076 -21.39 -9.60 35.33
C THR A 1076 -20.52 -10.73 34.76
N PHE A 1077 -19.24 -10.80 35.13
CA PHE A 1077 -18.32 -11.83 34.64
C PHE A 1077 -18.16 -13.03 35.58
N GLY A 1078 -18.77 -13.00 36.78
CA GLY A 1078 -18.68 -14.05 37.79
C GLY A 1078 -19.06 -15.45 37.31
N ALA A 1079 -20.05 -15.56 36.42
CA ALA A 1079 -20.44 -16.84 35.84
C ALA A 1079 -19.32 -17.47 34.96
N ALA A 1080 -18.54 -16.66 34.25
CA ALA A 1080 -17.39 -17.13 33.47
C ALA A 1080 -16.20 -17.50 34.37
N ILE A 1081 -15.98 -16.75 35.45
CA ILE A 1081 -14.96 -17.04 36.46
C ILE A 1081 -15.27 -18.37 37.19
N VAL A 1082 -16.54 -18.64 37.47
CA VAL A 1082 -17.02 -19.90 38.08
C VAL A 1082 -16.95 -21.07 37.11
N SER A 1083 -17.14 -20.86 35.80
CA SER A 1083 -17.07 -21.94 34.79
C SER A 1083 -15.64 -22.40 34.47
N GLY A 1084 -14.61 -21.66 34.91
CA GLY A 1084 -13.21 -21.97 34.63
C GLY A 1084 -12.78 -21.60 33.21
N ASP A 1085 -13.40 -20.58 32.61
CA ASP A 1085 -12.95 -20.06 31.32
C ASP A 1085 -11.51 -19.51 31.40
N GLN A 1086 -10.61 -20.19 30.69
CA GLN A 1086 -9.21 -19.81 30.60
C GLN A 1086 -9.00 -18.45 29.91
N VAL A 1087 -9.93 -17.96 29.09
CA VAL A 1087 -9.81 -16.62 28.49
C VAL A 1087 -10.05 -15.55 29.55
N THR A 1088 -11.12 -15.67 30.34
CA THR A 1088 -11.44 -14.76 31.45
C THR A 1088 -10.40 -14.83 32.57
N GLU A 1089 -9.98 -16.01 33.04
CA GLU A 1089 -8.91 -16.12 34.05
C GLU A 1089 -7.57 -15.57 33.54
N LYS A 1090 -7.24 -15.76 32.26
CA LYS A 1090 -6.02 -15.19 31.65
C LYS A 1090 -6.10 -13.67 31.47
N TRP A 1091 -7.26 -13.13 31.11
CA TRP A 1091 -7.50 -11.69 31.02
C TRP A 1091 -7.31 -11.04 32.39
N ILE A 1092 -8.00 -11.53 33.42
CA ILE A 1092 -7.87 -11.05 34.80
C ILE A 1092 -6.42 -11.16 35.29
N SER A 1093 -5.73 -12.29 35.05
CA SER A 1093 -4.34 -12.48 35.51
C SER A 1093 -3.26 -11.79 34.66
N GLN A 1094 -3.59 -11.28 33.47
CA GLN A 1094 -2.70 -10.37 32.71
C GLN A 1094 -2.78 -8.92 33.19
N TYR A 1095 -3.91 -8.49 33.76
CA TYR A 1095 -4.15 -7.10 34.15
C TYR A 1095 -4.18 -6.86 35.67
N ILE A 1096 -4.43 -7.88 36.50
CA ILE A 1096 -4.26 -7.83 37.96
C ILE A 1096 -2.98 -8.59 38.35
N GLY A 1097 -1.89 -7.85 38.54
CA GLY A 1097 -0.58 -8.39 38.89
C GLY A 1097 -0.50 -8.91 40.32
N VAL A 1098 -0.78 -10.20 40.54
CA VAL A 1098 -0.65 -10.86 41.86
C VAL A 1098 0.64 -11.68 41.95
N ASP A 1099 1.55 -11.30 42.86
CA ASP A 1099 2.75 -12.04 43.28
C ASP A 1099 2.38 -13.03 44.38
N ALA A 1100 2.13 -14.29 43.99
CA ALA A 1100 1.65 -15.33 44.89
C ALA A 1100 2.64 -15.66 46.01
N GLY A 1101 3.95 -15.70 45.70
CA GLY A 1101 4.97 -15.99 46.70
C GLY A 1101 5.15 -14.86 47.72
N TYR A 1102 4.95 -13.60 47.31
CA TYR A 1102 4.95 -12.48 48.23
C TYR A 1102 3.69 -12.46 49.12
N VAL A 1103 2.52 -12.84 48.60
CA VAL A 1103 1.29 -13.05 49.40
C VAL A 1103 1.49 -14.20 50.41
N GLU A 1104 2.07 -15.31 49.99
CA GLU A 1104 2.41 -16.47 50.83
C GLU A 1104 3.43 -16.12 51.93
N PHE A 1105 4.46 -15.33 51.62
CA PHE A 1105 5.45 -14.84 52.59
C PHE A 1105 4.80 -13.95 53.66
N GLN A 1106 3.93 -13.01 53.25
CA GLN A 1106 3.16 -12.17 54.18
C GLN A 1106 2.26 -13.02 55.09
N LEU A 1107 1.52 -13.97 54.53
CA LEU A 1107 0.67 -14.92 55.28
C LEU A 1107 1.49 -15.77 56.26
N SER A 1108 2.64 -16.27 55.84
CA SER A 1108 3.56 -17.04 56.68
C SER A 1108 4.06 -16.23 57.88
N GLY A 1109 4.45 -14.97 57.65
CA GLY A 1109 4.84 -14.03 58.72
C GLY A 1109 3.70 -13.74 59.70
N LEU A 1110 2.48 -13.51 59.19
CA LEU A 1110 1.29 -13.27 60.02
C LEU A 1110 0.88 -14.49 60.87
N ILE A 1111 1.09 -15.71 60.35
CA ILE A 1111 0.87 -16.95 61.11
C ILE A 1111 1.96 -17.15 62.17
N GLN A 1112 3.23 -16.90 61.85
CA GLN A 1112 4.32 -16.97 62.83
C GLN A 1112 4.21 -15.91 63.93
N ALA A 1113 3.68 -14.72 63.61
CA ALA A 1113 3.37 -13.67 64.57
C ALA A 1113 2.11 -13.97 65.42
N GLY A 1114 1.35 -15.01 65.09
CA GLY A 1114 0.09 -15.36 65.77
C GLY A 1114 -1.08 -14.43 65.47
N THR A 1115 -0.99 -13.59 64.44
CA THR A 1115 -2.06 -12.68 64.01
C THR A 1115 -3.25 -13.43 63.42
N VAL A 1116 -2.99 -14.54 62.72
CA VAL A 1116 -4.02 -15.45 62.20
C VAL A 1116 -3.52 -16.90 62.31
N THR A 1117 -4.42 -17.88 62.40
CA THR A 1117 -4.05 -19.30 62.50
C THR A 1117 -4.26 -20.04 61.18
N LEU A 1118 -3.45 -21.08 60.95
CA LEU A 1118 -3.64 -22.00 59.82
C LEU A 1118 -5.02 -22.68 59.87
N ASP A 1119 -5.56 -22.95 61.07
CA ASP A 1119 -6.93 -23.46 61.23
C ASP A 1119 -7.99 -22.49 60.70
N LYS A 1120 -7.80 -21.17 60.86
CA LYS A 1120 -8.73 -20.17 60.28
C LYS A 1120 -8.57 -20.06 58.76
N VAL A 1121 -7.36 -20.21 58.23
CA VAL A 1121 -7.10 -20.32 56.78
C VAL A 1121 -7.84 -21.53 56.20
N ASN A 1122 -7.66 -22.71 56.81
CA ASN A 1122 -8.32 -23.96 56.44
C ASN A 1122 -9.85 -23.87 56.55
N GLN A 1123 -10.37 -23.23 57.61
CA GLN A 1123 -11.81 -23.00 57.79
C GLN A 1123 -12.38 -22.13 56.66
N VAL A 1124 -11.71 -21.03 56.31
CA VAL A 1124 -12.18 -20.10 55.27
C VAL A 1124 -12.19 -20.74 53.88
N LEU A 1125 -11.18 -21.56 53.57
CA LEU A 1125 -11.03 -22.21 52.27
C LEU A 1125 -11.75 -23.57 52.15
N GLY A 1126 -12.36 -24.07 53.23
CA GLY A 1126 -13.05 -25.37 53.24
C GLY A 1126 -12.13 -26.58 52.95
N THR A 1127 -10.82 -26.43 53.18
CA THR A 1127 -9.79 -27.42 52.82
C THR A 1127 -8.74 -27.51 53.93
N THR A 1128 -7.99 -28.61 53.98
CA THR A 1128 -6.97 -28.85 55.00
C THR A 1128 -5.57 -28.86 54.37
N VAL A 1129 -4.85 -27.74 54.45
CA VAL A 1129 -3.40 -27.70 54.22
C VAL A 1129 -2.63 -27.70 55.54
N THR A 1130 -1.41 -28.25 55.51
CA THR A 1130 -0.51 -28.31 56.69
C THR A 1130 0.41 -27.09 56.81
N SER A 1131 0.46 -26.23 55.79
CA SER A 1131 1.16 -24.95 55.75
C SER A 1131 0.68 -24.16 54.51
N VAL A 1132 0.96 -22.86 54.43
CA VAL A 1132 0.41 -21.96 53.39
C VAL A 1132 1.14 -22.03 52.04
N ASP A 1133 2.37 -22.56 52.01
CA ASP A 1133 3.15 -22.89 50.81
C ASP A 1133 2.50 -24.00 49.96
N LEU A 1134 1.51 -24.71 50.51
CA LEU A 1134 0.71 -25.71 49.82
C LEU A 1134 -0.60 -25.15 49.22
N LEU A 1135 -0.83 -23.84 49.31
CA LEU A 1135 -2.00 -23.19 48.71
C LEU A 1135 -1.74 -22.85 47.24
N SER A 1136 -2.69 -23.20 46.37
CA SER A 1136 -2.67 -22.73 44.98
C SER A 1136 -2.88 -21.21 44.90
N LYS A 1137 -2.38 -20.58 43.82
CA LYS A 1137 -2.59 -19.14 43.57
C LYS A 1137 -4.06 -18.73 43.60
N LYS A 1138 -4.99 -19.62 43.19
CA LYS A 1138 -6.44 -19.40 43.30
C LYS A 1138 -6.89 -19.33 44.76
N GLN A 1139 -6.54 -20.33 45.56
CA GLN A 1139 -6.85 -20.35 47.01
C GLN A 1139 -6.23 -19.18 47.78
N LEU A 1140 -5.03 -18.70 47.40
CA LEU A 1140 -4.45 -17.48 47.97
C LEU A 1140 -5.32 -16.24 47.66
N ILE A 1141 -5.80 -16.10 46.42
CA ILE A 1141 -6.69 -15.01 45.98
C ILE A 1141 -8.08 -15.11 46.62
N ASP A 1142 -8.62 -16.32 46.77
CA ASP A 1142 -9.91 -16.57 47.45
C ASP A 1142 -9.81 -16.21 48.95
N LEU A 1143 -8.72 -16.62 49.60
CA LEU A 1143 -8.44 -16.36 51.01
C LEU A 1143 -8.34 -14.87 51.32
N ILE A 1144 -7.47 -14.14 50.61
CA ILE A 1144 -7.24 -12.72 50.86
C ILE A 1144 -8.43 -11.85 50.51
N ASN A 1145 -9.37 -12.31 49.68
CA ASN A 1145 -10.61 -11.60 49.37
C ASN A 1145 -11.78 -11.92 50.30
N ASN A 1146 -11.75 -13.06 51.00
CA ASN A 1146 -12.80 -13.46 51.92
C ASN A 1146 -13.01 -12.46 53.08
N SER A 1147 -14.26 -12.05 53.31
CA SER A 1147 -14.60 -11.04 54.31
C SER A 1147 -14.41 -11.49 55.75
N GLU A 1148 -14.62 -12.77 56.08
CA GLU A 1148 -14.27 -13.30 57.40
C GLU A 1148 -12.76 -13.30 57.62
N PHE A 1149 -11.97 -13.59 56.57
CA PHE A 1149 -10.51 -13.60 56.67
C PHE A 1149 -9.97 -12.18 56.86
N LYS A 1150 -10.42 -11.20 56.05
CA LYS A 1150 -10.10 -9.78 56.26
C LYS A 1150 -10.47 -9.31 57.67
N THR A 1151 -11.61 -9.76 58.21
CA THR A 1151 -12.02 -9.46 59.59
C THR A 1151 -11.11 -10.11 60.63
N ALA A 1152 -10.63 -11.33 60.38
CA ALA A 1152 -9.75 -12.08 61.29
C ALA A 1152 -8.31 -11.52 61.35
N LEU A 1153 -7.83 -10.85 60.30
CA LEU A 1153 -6.52 -10.17 60.29
C LEU A 1153 -6.46 -8.96 61.25
N GLY A 1154 -7.61 -8.34 61.54
CA GLY A 1154 -7.71 -7.17 62.40
C GLY A 1154 -7.53 -5.82 61.69
N ALA A 1155 -7.99 -4.75 62.32
CA ALA A 1155 -7.99 -3.41 61.73
C ALA A 1155 -6.56 -2.88 61.53
N GLY A 1156 -6.23 -2.52 60.28
CA GLY A 1156 -4.91 -2.00 59.90
C GLY A 1156 -3.88 -3.05 59.46
N VAL A 1157 -4.28 -4.33 59.37
CA VAL A 1157 -3.46 -5.39 58.73
C VAL A 1157 -3.97 -5.63 57.32
N GLU A 1158 -3.10 -5.45 56.33
CA GLU A 1158 -3.39 -5.59 54.91
C GLU A 1158 -2.34 -6.48 54.25
N ILE A 1159 -2.79 -7.34 53.32
CA ILE A 1159 -1.91 -8.24 52.55
C ILE A 1159 -1.81 -7.70 51.13
N LYS A 1160 -0.61 -7.29 50.73
CA LYS A 1160 -0.38 -6.68 49.42
C LYS A 1160 -0.33 -7.73 48.32
N LEU A 1161 -1.06 -7.47 47.23
CA LEU A 1161 -1.13 -8.36 46.07
C LEU A 1161 0.20 -8.45 45.31
N SER A 1162 1.04 -7.41 45.37
CA SER A 1162 2.38 -7.40 44.81
C SER A 1162 3.33 -6.47 45.58
N GLN A 1163 4.57 -6.32 45.11
CA GLN A 1163 5.60 -5.53 45.78
C GLN A 1163 5.71 -4.12 45.17
N ASP A 1164 4.97 -3.14 45.71
CA ASP A 1164 5.07 -1.73 45.29
C ASP A 1164 6.52 -1.19 45.41
N THR A 1165 7.26 -1.70 46.40
CA THR A 1165 8.71 -1.57 46.52
C THR A 1165 9.31 -2.94 46.88
N PRO A 1166 10.34 -3.43 46.17
CA PRO A 1166 10.84 -4.79 46.37
C PRO A 1166 11.38 -5.07 47.78
N ASN A 1167 10.92 -6.17 48.38
CA ASN A 1167 11.15 -6.51 49.78
C ASN A 1167 12.41 -7.35 49.95
N LEU A 1168 13.48 -6.76 50.50
CA LEU A 1168 14.78 -7.42 50.66
C LEU A 1168 14.75 -8.68 51.53
N ASP A 1169 13.83 -8.77 52.49
CA ASP A 1169 13.78 -9.89 53.43
C ASP A 1169 13.03 -11.08 52.82
N TYR A 1170 11.98 -10.84 52.02
CA TYR A 1170 11.36 -11.84 51.13
C TYR A 1170 12.36 -12.37 50.09
N ILE A 1171 13.10 -11.47 49.44
CA ILE A 1171 14.15 -11.81 48.47
C ILE A 1171 15.24 -12.67 49.15
N LYS A 1172 15.69 -12.31 50.35
CA LYS A 1172 16.65 -13.11 51.13
C LYS A 1172 16.13 -14.50 51.47
N ALA A 1173 14.87 -14.62 51.89
CA ALA A 1173 14.26 -15.92 52.19
C ALA A 1173 14.18 -16.80 50.93
N THR A 1174 13.78 -16.22 49.80
CA THR A 1174 13.60 -16.91 48.51
C THR A 1174 14.92 -17.42 47.92
N PHE A 1175 15.99 -16.63 47.99
CA PHE A 1175 17.27 -16.92 47.34
C PHE A 1175 18.42 -17.25 48.31
N ALA A 1176 18.10 -17.64 49.55
CA ALA A 1176 19.08 -17.94 50.60
C ALA A 1176 20.22 -18.91 50.20
N PRO A 1177 20.02 -19.97 49.38
CA PRO A 1177 21.10 -20.88 49.00
C PRO A 1177 22.19 -20.19 48.17
N ALA A 1178 21.82 -19.46 47.11
CA ALA A 1178 22.75 -18.78 46.22
C ALA A 1178 23.48 -17.62 46.96
N LEU A 1179 22.73 -16.83 47.74
CA LEU A 1179 23.31 -15.76 48.55
C LEU A 1179 24.32 -16.30 49.59
N ALA A 1180 24.10 -17.49 50.15
CA ALA A 1180 25.03 -18.09 51.10
C ALA A 1180 26.35 -18.52 50.43
N GLU A 1181 26.26 -19.12 49.24
CA GLU A 1181 27.42 -19.53 48.44
C GLU A 1181 28.27 -18.33 48.01
N VAL A 1182 27.63 -17.32 47.40
CA VAL A 1182 28.29 -16.08 46.92
C VAL A 1182 28.96 -15.29 48.06
N LEU A 1183 28.34 -15.24 49.25
CA LEU A 1183 28.86 -14.51 50.41
C LEU A 1183 29.79 -15.36 51.30
N GLY A 1184 30.01 -16.63 50.98
CA GLY A 1184 30.87 -17.54 51.75
C GLY A 1184 30.36 -17.85 53.17
N VAL A 1185 29.04 -17.83 53.38
CA VAL A 1185 28.40 -18.03 54.69
C VAL A 1185 27.57 -19.32 54.74
N ASN A 1186 27.14 -19.73 55.93
CA ASN A 1186 26.24 -20.88 56.07
C ASN A 1186 24.80 -20.45 55.74
N ILE A 1187 24.04 -21.26 55.00
CA ILE A 1187 22.62 -20.99 54.68
C ILE A 1187 21.80 -20.70 55.95
N ALA A 1188 22.02 -21.41 57.06
CA ALA A 1188 21.34 -21.18 58.33
C ALA A 1188 21.65 -19.80 58.96
N SER A 1189 22.74 -19.13 58.57
CA SER A 1189 23.04 -17.74 58.97
C SER A 1189 22.36 -16.69 58.09
N LEU A 1190 21.65 -17.09 57.02
CA LEU A 1190 20.72 -16.22 56.29
C LEU A 1190 19.25 -16.44 56.72
N THR A 1191 18.92 -17.59 57.33
CA THR A 1191 17.52 -17.98 57.60
C THR A 1191 17.17 -18.36 59.04
N GLY A 1192 18.12 -18.50 59.99
CA GLY A 1192 17.79 -19.12 61.28
C GLY A 1192 18.62 -18.80 62.55
N ASP A 1193 19.69 -17.99 62.51
CA ASP A 1193 20.45 -17.63 63.72
C ASP A 1193 20.76 -16.13 63.82
N ILE A 1194 19.97 -15.42 64.65
CA ILE A 1194 20.09 -13.98 64.95
C ILE A 1194 21.47 -13.54 65.45
N SER A 1195 22.33 -14.45 65.93
CA SER A 1195 23.70 -14.13 66.35
C SER A 1195 24.70 -14.01 65.19
N LYS A 1196 24.33 -14.41 63.96
CA LYS A 1196 25.21 -14.45 62.77
C LYS A 1196 24.59 -13.91 61.48
N VAL A 1197 23.42 -13.28 61.53
CA VAL A 1197 22.72 -12.78 60.33
C VAL A 1197 23.59 -11.80 59.53
N VAL A 1198 23.70 -12.04 58.22
CA VAL A 1198 24.26 -11.06 57.29
C VAL A 1198 23.25 -9.93 57.09
N SER A 1199 23.58 -8.70 57.50
CA SER A 1199 22.68 -7.53 57.37
C SER A 1199 22.37 -7.22 55.90
N ASN A 1200 21.33 -6.41 55.65
CA ASN A 1200 21.01 -5.97 54.28
C ASN A 1200 22.18 -5.16 53.70
N ASP A 1201 22.81 -4.31 54.51
CA ASP A 1201 23.97 -3.50 54.14
C ASP A 1201 25.16 -4.34 53.68
N LYS A 1202 25.47 -5.47 54.34
CA LYS A 1202 26.57 -6.36 53.91
C LYS A 1202 26.36 -6.95 52.51
N VAL A 1203 25.12 -7.28 52.14
CA VAL A 1203 24.80 -7.77 50.79
C VAL A 1203 24.99 -6.65 49.77
N LEU A 1204 24.53 -5.44 50.09
CA LEU A 1204 24.68 -4.27 49.23
C LEU A 1204 26.15 -3.84 49.07
N THR A 1205 26.95 -3.88 50.13
CA THR A 1205 28.40 -3.63 50.06
C THR A 1205 29.11 -4.63 49.15
N TYR A 1206 28.83 -5.93 49.29
CA TYR A 1206 29.41 -6.95 48.41
C TYR A 1206 29.09 -6.68 46.92
N LEU A 1207 27.86 -6.25 46.63
CA LEU A 1207 27.43 -5.89 45.28
C LEU A 1207 28.17 -4.65 44.74
N VAL A 1208 28.34 -3.60 45.55
CA VAL A 1208 29.17 -2.44 45.17
C VAL A 1208 30.61 -2.87 44.86
N GLU A 1209 31.20 -3.74 45.67
CA GLU A 1209 32.58 -4.20 45.52
C GLU A 1209 32.81 -5.14 44.32
N ASN A 1210 31.85 -6.02 44.00
CA ASN A 1210 32.04 -7.11 43.02
C ASN A 1210 31.23 -6.96 41.72
N LYS A 1211 30.27 -6.02 41.67
CA LYS A 1211 29.38 -5.79 40.51
C LYS A 1211 29.34 -4.32 40.05
N ALA A 1212 30.31 -3.50 40.47
CA ALA A 1212 30.40 -2.07 40.13
C ALA A 1212 30.12 -1.75 38.65
N ALA A 1213 30.81 -2.39 37.71
CA ALA A 1213 30.62 -2.19 36.26
C ALA A 1213 29.17 -2.40 35.79
N GLU A 1214 28.51 -3.45 36.29
CA GLU A 1214 27.14 -3.82 35.88
C GLU A 1214 26.07 -2.90 36.50
N ILE A 1215 26.36 -2.35 37.69
CA ILE A 1215 25.52 -1.35 38.39
C ILE A 1215 25.71 0.04 37.78
N ALA A 1216 26.95 0.42 37.48
CA ALA A 1216 27.32 1.67 36.82
C ALA A 1216 26.65 1.80 35.45
N ALA A 1217 26.74 0.75 34.62
CA ALA A 1217 26.11 0.69 33.30
C ALA A 1217 24.57 0.79 33.35
N PHE A 1218 23.95 0.29 34.42
CA PHE A 1218 22.50 0.41 34.66
C PHE A 1218 22.09 1.83 35.08
N ALA A 1219 22.81 2.42 36.04
CA ALA A 1219 22.52 3.75 36.56
C ALA A 1219 23.05 4.88 35.64
N LYS A 1220 23.82 4.55 34.59
CA LYS A 1220 24.51 5.47 33.67
C LYS A 1220 25.50 6.41 34.39
N VAL A 1221 26.14 5.91 35.45
CA VAL A 1221 27.22 6.57 36.20
C VAL A 1221 28.56 5.85 35.96
N THR A 1222 29.66 6.36 36.52
CA THR A 1222 30.94 5.63 36.52
C THR A 1222 31.03 4.64 37.69
N GLU A 1223 31.93 3.65 37.60
CA GLU A 1223 32.12 2.64 38.65
C GLU A 1223 32.52 3.25 40.01
N ALA A 1224 33.19 4.40 40.01
CA ALA A 1224 33.55 5.13 41.23
C ALA A 1224 32.37 5.86 41.90
N GLU A 1225 31.22 5.95 41.23
CA GLU A 1225 29.99 6.59 41.72
C GLU A 1225 28.94 5.57 42.18
N VAL A 1226 29.25 4.27 42.15
CA VAL A 1226 28.36 3.19 42.58
C VAL A 1226 28.25 3.16 44.11
N THR A 1227 27.02 3.23 44.61
CA THR A 1227 26.68 3.25 46.04
C THR A 1227 25.82 2.05 46.45
N PRO A 1228 25.71 1.71 47.75
CA PRO A 1228 24.79 0.68 48.23
C PRO A 1228 23.34 0.91 47.80
N GLU A 1229 22.88 2.16 47.74
CA GLU A 1229 21.58 2.55 47.19
C GLU A 1229 21.43 2.24 45.69
N LEU A 1230 22.46 2.49 44.87
CA LEU A 1230 22.43 2.12 43.45
C LEU A 1230 22.51 0.60 43.26
N ALA A 1231 23.31 -0.10 44.07
CA ALA A 1231 23.33 -1.56 44.10
C ALA A 1231 21.96 -2.15 44.48
N LYS A 1232 21.27 -1.53 45.44
CA LYS A 1232 19.90 -1.89 45.84
C LYS A 1232 18.91 -1.67 44.69
N GLN A 1233 18.99 -0.56 43.97
CA GLN A 1233 18.12 -0.28 42.81
C GLN A 1233 18.40 -1.22 41.62
N TRP A 1234 19.67 -1.59 41.40
CA TRP A 1234 20.09 -2.55 40.38
C TRP A 1234 19.57 -3.96 40.66
N LEU A 1235 19.80 -4.43 41.89
CA LEU A 1235 19.41 -5.76 42.38
C LEU A 1235 17.89 -5.98 42.34
N THR A 1236 17.10 -4.91 42.51
CA THR A 1236 15.65 -5.00 42.67
C THR A 1236 14.85 -4.91 41.36
N LYS A 1237 15.49 -4.89 40.19
CA LYS A 1237 14.81 -5.11 38.89
C LYS A 1237 14.63 -6.61 38.61
N SER A 1238 13.36 -7.03 38.56
CA SER A 1238 12.88 -8.43 38.53
C SER A 1238 13.62 -9.44 37.64
N SER A 1239 14.24 -9.04 36.52
CA SER A 1239 14.95 -9.97 35.62
C SER A 1239 16.40 -10.27 36.03
N ARG A 1240 17.05 -9.42 36.83
CA ARG A 1240 18.50 -9.50 37.11
C ARG A 1240 18.87 -10.36 38.32
N PHE A 1241 17.93 -10.61 39.24
CA PHE A 1241 18.19 -11.48 40.39
C PHE A 1241 18.39 -12.96 39.99
N LEU A 1242 17.97 -13.36 38.77
CA LEU A 1242 18.22 -14.69 38.21
C LEU A 1242 19.55 -14.79 37.43
N GLU A 1243 20.27 -13.67 37.29
CA GLU A 1243 21.58 -13.59 36.62
C GLU A 1243 22.75 -13.44 37.64
N PHE A 1244 22.44 -13.48 38.94
CA PHE A 1244 23.36 -13.27 40.07
C PHE A 1244 23.41 -14.49 41.00
#